data_AF-A0A1H8GEM4-F1
#
_entry.id   AF-A0A1H8GEM4-F1
#
_cell.length_a   1.000
_cell.length_b   1.000
_cell.length_c   1.000
_cell.angle_alpha   90.00
_cell.angle_beta   90.00
_cell.angle_gamma   90.00
#
_symmetry.space_group_name_H-M   'P 1'
#
loop_
_entity.id
_entity.type
_entity.pdbx_description
1 polymer ?
#
loop_
_entity_poly.entity_id
_entity_poly.type
_entity_poly.pdbx_seq_one_letter_code
_entity_poly.pdbx_strand_id
1 'polypeptide(L)'
;MDKKRQSEKAKAFAEYWKDKGYEKGESQSFWLSLLRDVLGVEEPEKLIKFEDKVMLDHTSFIDGIIESTHVLIEQKDSSKNLRKAIRQSDGSLLSPFQQAKRYSANLPYSKRPRYIITCNFWSFLIYDMENPQGEPEELLLKNLSKEYYRLNFIVNAEDKHIKREEDISIKAGELVGRLYNALLNQYIKPDSINSLKSLNMLCVRLVFCLYAEDAGIFGKRDMFHDYLQSIPKNKVRKAIIDLFKTLDTKEEDRDPYLEDDLKIFPYVNGGLFAQEDIEIPQFNDEIIDLLIKDCSEQFDWSMISPTIFGAVFESTLNPQTRRNGGMHYTSIENIHKVIDPLFLDELKEEFTQIKSIKKSRKLKLEEFQNKLASLTFLDPACGSGNFLTETYLSLRRLENEVLKELLQTEGKGSTLAGLITDIHQYNLIKVSISQFYGIEINDFAVNVAKTALWIAENQMMKETENIIHMDLDFLPLKTNAYIVEGNALRMNWQDIIAKEKLNYIMGNPPFIGARLMNKDQKEDVNNIFDGWKSIGNLDYVSCWYKKSADFMYNTFIKTALVSTNSITQGEAVPTLWKPLFDSGIQFDFAYRTFIWDSEASTKAHVHCVIIGFSRDRSKHLKKLYSNDNRVQIVDNINAYLLNLDNIFIENRTKPICNVPTIGVGNKPIDGGNYLFTKKEMEEFIKKEPLSKKYFKKWIGSKEFINGFYRYCLWLGDSNISDIRKMPYVMERVRLVKNFRLASKSKPTRDIANIPLHFHIENMPKSTYIIIPRVSSVNRKYIPIGFIPSEILSSDSVHIINSNSLYNFGILTSNVHMAWVRSVCGRLKSDYRYSKNIVYNNFPWCNPTIEQKNKIEKTAQMILDARNLYPNASLADLYDELTMPKELRKAHQENDKAVMEVYGFDWRNMNEAQCVAELMKMYQKLILKK
;
A
#
# COMPACT_ATOMS: atom_id res chain seq x y z
N MET A 1 -15.25 19.26 -4.76
CA MET A 1 -15.75 20.64 -4.97
C MET A 1 -14.55 21.54 -5.22
N ASP A 2 -14.59 22.46 -6.18
CA ASP A 2 -13.46 23.37 -6.49
C ASP A 2 -13.19 24.37 -5.34
N LYS A 3 -11.92 24.61 -4.98
CA LYS A 3 -11.48 25.43 -3.82
C LYS A 3 -11.94 26.89 -3.95
N LYS A 4 -11.95 27.43 -5.18
CA LYS A 4 -12.44 28.79 -5.45
C LYS A 4 -13.95 28.90 -5.18
N ARG A 5 -14.70 27.91 -5.67
CA ARG A 5 -16.15 27.80 -5.47
C ARG A 5 -16.52 27.59 -4.00
N GLN A 6 -15.72 26.85 -3.23
CA GLN A 6 -15.98 26.61 -1.81
C GLN A 6 -15.70 27.87 -0.96
N SER A 7 -14.63 28.63 -1.26
CA SER A 7 -14.37 29.93 -0.62
C SER A 7 -15.46 30.96 -0.94
N GLU A 8 -15.95 31.01 -2.18
CA GLU A 8 -17.08 31.86 -2.59
C GLU A 8 -18.36 31.52 -1.83
N LYS A 9 -18.67 30.22 -1.68
CA LYS A 9 -19.83 29.78 -0.88
C LYS A 9 -19.66 30.06 0.62
N ALA A 10 -18.44 29.91 1.17
CA ALA A 10 -18.13 30.28 2.55
C ALA A 10 -18.33 31.79 2.79
N LYS A 11 -17.96 32.62 1.80
CA LYS A 11 -18.23 34.06 1.84
C LYS A 11 -19.72 34.37 1.80
N ALA A 12 -20.47 33.76 0.87
CA ALA A 12 -21.92 33.94 0.78
C ALA A 12 -22.65 33.47 2.05
N PHE A 13 -22.21 32.37 2.65
CA PHE A 13 -22.71 31.88 3.93
C PHE A 13 -22.47 32.90 5.05
N ALA A 14 -21.24 33.41 5.18
CA ALA A 14 -20.90 34.40 6.20
C ALA A 14 -21.70 35.70 6.04
N GLU A 15 -21.93 36.16 4.82
CA GLU A 15 -22.77 37.33 4.53
C GLU A 15 -24.25 37.09 4.88
N TYR A 16 -24.81 35.94 4.51
CA TYR A 16 -26.20 35.59 4.79
C TYR A 16 -26.51 35.48 6.28
N TRP A 17 -25.53 35.00 7.06
CA TRP A 17 -25.68 34.80 8.49
C TRP A 17 -25.27 36.00 9.33
N LYS A 18 -24.65 37.06 8.75
CA LYS A 18 -24.05 38.24 9.43
C LYS A 18 -24.95 39.01 10.40
N ASP A 19 -26.27 38.95 10.25
CA ASP A 19 -27.22 39.67 11.11
C ASP A 19 -28.28 38.75 11.76
N LYS A 20 -28.02 37.43 11.78
CA LYS A 20 -28.89 36.38 12.33
C LYS A 20 -28.28 35.70 13.55
N GLY A 21 -29.09 35.01 14.33
CA GLY A 21 -28.58 34.22 15.46
C GLY A 21 -29.56 34.04 16.59
N TYR A 22 -30.81 33.73 16.24
CA TYR A 22 -31.84 33.28 17.15
C TYR A 22 -31.77 31.76 17.33
N GLU A 23 -31.33 31.30 18.51
CA GLU A 23 -31.01 29.91 18.82
C GLU A 23 -32.19 28.96 18.52
N LYS A 24 -33.39 29.27 19.00
CA LYS A 24 -34.54 28.34 18.87
C LYS A 24 -35.09 28.23 17.44
N GLY A 25 -34.89 29.25 16.60
CA GLY A 25 -35.47 29.30 15.26
C GLY A 25 -34.49 28.99 14.14
N GLU A 26 -33.19 29.26 14.34
CA GLU A 26 -32.22 29.32 13.24
C GLU A 26 -31.04 28.35 13.36
N SER A 27 -30.90 27.64 14.49
CA SER A 27 -29.76 26.74 14.71
C SER A 27 -29.68 25.59 13.71
N GLN A 28 -30.80 24.90 13.46
CA GLN A 28 -30.81 23.77 12.53
C GLN A 28 -30.53 24.24 11.10
N SER A 29 -31.12 25.35 10.66
CA SER A 29 -30.89 25.89 9.32
C SER A 29 -29.45 26.41 9.15
N PHE A 30 -28.84 26.96 10.20
CA PHE A 30 -27.42 27.34 10.22
C PHE A 30 -26.51 26.16 9.95
N TRP A 31 -26.63 25.09 10.72
CA TRP A 31 -25.77 23.92 10.58
C TRP A 31 -26.03 23.15 9.28
N LEU A 32 -27.29 23.01 8.86
CA LEU A 32 -27.63 22.36 7.59
C LEU A 32 -27.11 23.14 6.37
N SER A 33 -27.16 24.48 6.40
CA SER A 33 -26.58 25.30 5.31
C SER A 33 -25.06 25.31 5.36
N LEU A 34 -24.43 25.31 6.54
CA LEU A 34 -22.98 25.21 6.66
C LEU A 34 -22.46 23.89 6.06
N LEU A 35 -23.08 22.76 6.45
CA LEU A 35 -22.68 21.44 5.98
C LEU A 35 -22.86 21.30 4.46
N ARG A 36 -23.96 21.81 3.92
CA ARG A 36 -24.28 21.69 2.49
C ARG A 36 -23.49 22.65 1.61
N ASP A 37 -23.54 23.94 1.96
CA ASP A 37 -23.03 24.99 1.10
C ASP A 37 -21.55 25.21 1.31
N VAL A 38 -21.05 25.11 2.55
CA VAL A 38 -19.63 25.34 2.86
C VAL A 38 -18.85 24.03 2.85
N LEU A 39 -19.37 22.97 3.45
CA LEU A 39 -18.64 21.70 3.61
C LEU A 39 -18.97 20.64 2.54
N GLY A 40 -19.90 20.93 1.63
CA GLY A 40 -20.16 20.11 0.44
C GLY A 40 -20.88 18.79 0.70
N VAL A 41 -21.61 18.67 1.83
CA VAL A 41 -22.42 17.49 2.14
C VAL A 41 -23.71 17.52 1.32
N GLU A 42 -23.93 16.51 0.47
CA GLU A 42 -25.11 16.45 -0.41
C GLU A 42 -26.42 16.30 0.38
N GLU A 43 -26.42 15.47 1.42
CA GLU A 43 -27.58 15.17 2.27
C GLU A 43 -27.24 15.40 3.76
N PRO A 44 -27.07 16.65 4.21
CA PRO A 44 -26.64 16.95 5.58
C PRO A 44 -27.59 16.40 6.65
N GLU A 45 -28.87 16.24 6.33
CA GLU A 45 -29.89 15.68 7.22
C GLU A 45 -29.64 14.21 7.58
N LYS A 46 -28.83 13.48 6.79
CA LYS A 46 -28.40 12.10 7.11
C LYS A 46 -27.13 12.08 7.98
N LEU A 47 -26.39 13.18 8.04
CA LEU A 47 -25.08 13.26 8.71
C LEU A 47 -25.21 13.80 10.15
N ILE A 48 -25.93 14.91 10.33
CA ILE A 48 -26.13 15.54 11.64
C ILE A 48 -27.50 15.17 12.22
N LYS A 49 -27.52 14.79 13.49
CA LYS A 49 -28.75 14.62 14.28
C LYS A 49 -28.89 15.78 15.24
N PHE A 50 -30.07 16.40 15.28
CA PHE A 50 -30.39 17.50 16.19
C PHE A 50 -31.29 17.00 17.33
N GLU A 51 -31.24 17.69 18.47
CA GLU A 51 -32.11 17.42 19.62
C GLU A 51 -32.02 15.95 20.10
N ASP A 52 -30.81 15.38 20.10
CA ASP A 52 -30.62 14.00 20.52
C ASP A 52 -30.73 13.90 22.05
N LYS A 53 -31.49 12.91 22.53
CA LYS A 53 -31.81 12.78 23.95
C LYS A 53 -30.62 12.27 24.74
N VAL A 54 -30.25 12.99 25.80
CA VAL A 54 -29.27 12.54 26.78
C VAL A 54 -29.91 12.48 28.16
N MET A 55 -29.76 11.33 28.83
CA MET A 55 -30.24 11.14 30.20
C MET A 55 -29.17 11.60 31.18
N LEU A 56 -29.43 12.73 31.84
CA LEU A 56 -28.73 13.15 33.06
C LEU A 56 -29.61 12.77 34.27
N ASP A 57 -29.55 13.54 35.36
CA ASP A 57 -30.52 13.47 36.47
C ASP A 57 -31.96 13.81 36.01
N HIS A 58 -32.09 14.41 34.82
CA HIS A 58 -33.31 14.66 34.07
C HIS A 58 -33.02 14.51 32.57
N THR A 59 -34.05 14.44 31.74
CA THR A 59 -33.87 14.39 30.28
C THR A 59 -33.41 15.75 29.75
N SER A 60 -32.27 15.77 29.05
CA SER A 60 -31.74 16.94 28.35
C SER A 60 -31.53 16.59 26.86
N PHE A 61 -31.19 17.59 26.05
CA PHE A 61 -31.06 17.46 24.60
C PHE A 61 -29.74 18.06 24.14
N ILE A 62 -29.07 17.39 23.21
CA ILE A 62 -27.85 17.87 22.56
C ILE A 62 -28.26 18.61 21.28
N ASP A 63 -27.75 19.84 21.11
CA ASP A 63 -28.14 20.69 19.97
C ASP A 63 -27.77 20.04 18.63
N GLY A 64 -26.57 19.45 18.51
CA GLY A 64 -26.21 18.67 17.32
C GLY A 64 -25.14 17.60 17.59
N ILE A 65 -25.26 16.45 16.93
CA ILE A 65 -24.27 15.38 16.98
C ILE A 65 -24.01 14.78 15.59
N ILE A 66 -22.74 14.54 15.29
CA ILE A 66 -22.29 13.84 14.07
C ILE A 66 -21.46 12.64 14.52
N GLU A 67 -22.10 11.46 14.47
CA GLU A 67 -21.52 10.22 15.00
C GLU A 67 -20.30 9.73 14.20
N SER A 68 -20.29 9.92 12.87
CA SER A 68 -19.22 9.43 11.99
C SER A 68 -17.87 10.10 12.25
N THR A 69 -17.87 11.37 12.65
CA THR A 69 -16.68 12.18 12.92
C THR A 69 -16.48 12.46 14.42
N HIS A 70 -17.33 11.87 15.27
CA HIS A 70 -17.32 12.04 16.73
C HIS A 70 -17.34 13.54 17.14
N VAL A 71 -18.24 14.33 16.54
CA VAL A 71 -18.41 15.77 16.84
C VAL A 71 -19.71 16.00 17.61
N LEU A 72 -19.63 16.76 18.70
CA LEU A 72 -20.78 17.27 19.46
C LEU A 72 -20.82 18.80 19.35
N ILE A 73 -22.00 19.34 19.07
CA ILE A 73 -22.25 20.77 18.90
C ILE A 73 -23.15 21.26 20.03
N GLU A 74 -22.73 22.36 20.66
CA GLU A 74 -23.52 23.13 21.61
C GLU A 74 -23.73 24.54 21.04
N GLN A 75 -24.97 24.88 20.72
CA GLN A 75 -25.36 26.13 20.08
C GLN A 75 -25.91 27.11 21.11
N LYS A 76 -25.65 28.40 20.94
CA LYS A 76 -26.19 29.48 21.78
C LYS A 76 -26.67 30.66 20.94
N ASP A 77 -27.55 31.46 21.52
CA ASP A 77 -27.94 32.75 20.94
C ASP A 77 -26.72 33.65 20.68
N SER A 78 -26.78 34.42 19.61
CA SER A 78 -25.75 35.39 19.17
C SER A 78 -25.29 36.38 20.24
N SER A 79 -26.16 36.69 21.21
CA SER A 79 -25.86 37.61 22.33
C SER A 79 -25.05 36.97 23.47
N LYS A 80 -24.84 35.65 23.45
CA LYS A 80 -24.18 34.91 24.52
C LYS A 80 -22.67 34.83 24.30
N ASN A 81 -21.92 34.94 25.38
CA ASN A 81 -20.47 34.75 25.38
C ASN A 81 -20.14 33.27 25.65
N LEU A 82 -19.50 32.61 24.69
CA LEU A 82 -19.21 31.17 24.73
C LEU A 82 -18.20 30.75 25.82
N ARG A 83 -17.44 31.69 26.39
CA ARG A 83 -16.44 31.43 27.45
C ARG A 83 -16.96 31.72 28.86
N LYS A 84 -18.16 32.33 29.00
CA LYS A 84 -18.75 32.66 30.31
C LYS A 84 -19.75 31.60 30.75
N ALA A 85 -19.91 31.45 32.05
CA ALA A 85 -20.95 30.60 32.62
C ALA A 85 -22.35 31.17 32.32
N ILE A 86 -23.25 30.31 31.88
CA ILE A 86 -24.64 30.61 31.55
C ILE A 86 -25.52 29.78 32.47
N ARG A 87 -26.62 30.37 32.94
CA ARG A 87 -27.58 29.69 33.81
C ARG A 87 -28.38 28.66 33.00
N GLN A 88 -28.33 27.41 33.46
CA GLN A 88 -28.98 26.25 32.87
C GLN A 88 -30.41 26.07 33.38
N SER A 89 -31.20 25.23 32.73
CA SER A 89 -32.59 24.92 33.12
C SER A 89 -32.70 24.28 34.51
N ASP A 90 -31.67 23.56 34.95
CA ASP A 90 -31.55 22.97 36.29
C ASP A 90 -31.05 23.96 37.35
N GLY A 91 -30.82 25.22 36.97
CA GLY A 91 -30.33 26.28 37.85
C GLY A 91 -28.81 26.34 38.02
N SER A 92 -28.05 25.39 37.45
CA SER A 92 -26.58 25.41 37.49
C SER A 92 -25.99 26.52 36.59
N LEU A 93 -24.76 26.94 36.89
CA LEU A 93 -24.00 27.91 36.09
C LEU A 93 -22.85 27.18 35.40
N LEU A 94 -23.00 26.93 34.10
CA LEU A 94 -22.02 26.21 33.29
C LEU A 94 -21.72 27.02 32.03
N SER A 95 -20.45 27.07 31.61
CA SER A 95 -20.12 27.51 30.26
C SER A 95 -20.69 26.50 29.24
N PRO A 96 -20.96 26.92 27.98
CA PRO A 96 -21.37 26.00 26.92
C PRO A 96 -20.45 24.77 26.78
N PHE A 97 -19.14 24.95 26.94
CA PHE A 97 -18.20 23.82 26.91
C PHE A 97 -18.38 22.86 28.09
N GLN A 98 -18.59 23.37 29.31
CA GLN A 98 -18.83 22.53 30.48
C GLN A 98 -20.17 21.79 30.39
N GLN A 99 -21.19 22.42 29.80
CA GLN A 99 -22.48 21.79 29.51
C GLN A 99 -22.31 20.62 28.51
N ALA A 100 -21.64 20.87 27.38
CA ALA A 100 -21.31 19.85 26.40
C ALA A 100 -20.47 18.69 26.97
N LYS A 101 -19.50 19.00 27.84
CA LYS A 101 -18.67 18.00 28.54
C LYS A 101 -19.51 17.13 29.50
N ARG A 102 -20.52 17.71 30.15
CA ARG A 102 -21.49 16.96 30.98
C ARG A 102 -22.32 15.99 30.13
N TYR A 103 -22.75 16.41 28.93
CA TYR A 103 -23.42 15.50 27.98
C TYR A 103 -22.49 14.36 27.55
N SER A 104 -21.27 14.69 27.11
CA SER A 104 -20.24 13.73 26.70
C SER A 104 -19.95 12.66 27.76
N ALA A 105 -19.87 13.05 29.04
CA ALA A 105 -19.60 12.11 30.13
C ALA A 105 -20.69 11.04 30.30
N ASN A 106 -21.94 11.37 29.95
CA ASN A 106 -23.12 10.49 30.09
C ASN A 106 -23.46 9.72 28.81
N LEU A 107 -22.68 9.89 27.73
CA LEU A 107 -22.80 9.07 26.52
C LEU A 107 -22.01 7.75 26.66
N PRO A 108 -22.48 6.65 26.03
CA PRO A 108 -21.69 5.42 25.88
C PRO A 108 -20.31 5.71 25.28
N TYR A 109 -19.29 4.93 25.66
CA TYR A 109 -17.91 5.15 25.21
C TYR A 109 -17.78 5.24 23.68
N SER A 110 -18.52 4.39 22.94
CA SER A 110 -18.57 4.38 21.48
C SER A 110 -19.23 5.61 20.84
N LYS A 111 -19.87 6.47 21.63
CA LYS A 111 -20.54 7.69 21.19
C LYS A 111 -19.93 8.96 21.77
N ARG A 112 -18.82 8.85 22.52
CA ARG A 112 -18.17 10.03 23.10
C ARG A 112 -17.53 10.87 22.00
N PRO A 113 -17.74 12.19 22.00
CA PRO A 113 -17.14 13.07 21.01
C PRO A 113 -15.63 13.16 21.19
N ARG A 114 -14.90 13.12 20.07
CA ARG A 114 -13.51 13.57 19.95
C ARG A 114 -13.45 15.09 19.96
N TYR A 115 -14.39 15.75 19.30
CA TYR A 115 -14.45 17.22 19.25
C TYR A 115 -15.76 17.75 19.81
N ILE A 116 -15.65 18.81 20.61
CA ILE A 116 -16.80 19.61 21.04
C ILE A 116 -16.71 20.98 20.37
N ILE A 117 -17.78 21.42 19.72
CA ILE A 117 -17.87 22.76 19.13
C ILE A 117 -18.92 23.55 19.90
N THR A 118 -18.54 24.69 20.46
CA THR A 118 -19.52 25.66 20.96
C THR A 118 -19.65 26.80 19.96
N CYS A 119 -20.89 27.18 19.63
CA CYS A 119 -21.13 28.17 18.59
C CYS A 119 -22.24 29.16 18.97
N ASN A 120 -22.06 30.44 18.65
CA ASN A 120 -23.06 31.50 18.82
C ASN A 120 -23.35 32.23 17.51
N PHE A 121 -23.30 31.53 16.37
CA PHE A 121 -23.41 32.05 15.00
C PHE A 121 -22.21 32.89 14.53
N TRP A 122 -21.59 33.69 15.41
CA TRP A 122 -20.44 34.55 15.06
C TRP A 122 -19.08 33.92 15.31
N SER A 123 -18.99 33.04 16.30
CA SER A 123 -17.77 32.37 16.72
C SER A 123 -18.02 30.88 16.85
N PHE A 124 -17.02 30.10 16.44
CA PHE A 124 -16.91 28.68 16.66
C PHE A 124 -15.72 28.47 17.59
N LEU A 125 -15.94 27.92 18.78
CA LEU A 125 -14.88 27.45 19.66
C LEU A 125 -14.80 25.94 19.54
N ILE A 126 -13.67 25.45 19.02
CA ILE A 126 -13.43 24.04 18.73
C ILE A 126 -12.51 23.49 19.81
N TYR A 127 -13.01 22.51 20.57
CA TYR A 127 -12.31 21.84 21.66
C TYR A 127 -11.97 20.41 21.26
N ASP A 128 -10.70 20.02 21.41
CA ASP A 128 -10.25 18.64 21.22
C ASP A 128 -10.28 17.89 22.56
N MET A 129 -11.05 16.82 22.63
CA MET A 129 -11.22 16.02 23.84
C MET A 129 -10.03 15.07 24.11
N GLU A 130 -9.07 14.96 23.19
CA GLU A 130 -7.75 14.38 23.47
C GLU A 130 -6.92 15.31 24.38
N ASN A 131 -7.22 16.63 24.37
CA ASN A 131 -6.69 17.60 25.32
C ASN A 131 -7.81 18.40 26.02
N PRO A 132 -8.55 17.79 26.96
CA PRO A 132 -9.79 18.36 27.51
C PRO A 132 -9.59 19.55 28.47
N GLN A 133 -8.35 20.01 28.65
CA GLN A 133 -7.95 21.20 29.42
C GLN A 133 -7.24 22.26 28.55
N GLY A 134 -7.09 22.01 27.23
CA GLY A 134 -6.51 22.96 26.29
C GLY A 134 -7.44 24.14 25.99
N GLU A 135 -6.86 25.24 25.53
CA GLU A 135 -7.63 26.37 25.00
C GLU A 135 -8.29 25.99 23.67
N PRO A 136 -9.56 26.38 23.43
CA PRO A 136 -10.22 26.09 22.17
C PRO A 136 -9.63 26.91 21.03
N GLU A 137 -9.60 26.28 19.87
CA GLU A 137 -9.41 26.97 18.60
C GLU A 137 -10.62 27.84 18.28
N GLU A 138 -10.42 29.14 18.10
CA GLU A 138 -11.49 30.08 17.74
C GLU A 138 -11.49 30.38 16.25
N LEU A 139 -12.66 30.28 15.62
CA LEU A 139 -12.93 30.68 14.25
C LEU A 139 -14.09 31.67 14.24
N LEU A 140 -13.89 32.84 13.65
CA LEU A 140 -14.94 33.85 13.51
C LEU A 140 -15.66 33.69 12.16
N LEU A 141 -16.98 33.88 12.14
CA LEU A 141 -17.81 33.79 10.93
C LEU A 141 -17.28 34.70 9.81
N LYS A 142 -16.84 35.92 10.15
CA LYS A 142 -16.26 36.88 9.19
C LYS A 142 -15.00 36.36 8.49
N ASN A 143 -14.28 35.43 9.11
CA ASN A 143 -13.06 34.83 8.56
C ASN A 143 -13.34 33.52 7.81
N LEU A 144 -14.58 33.01 7.83
CA LEU A 144 -14.91 31.70 7.28
C LEU A 144 -14.53 31.57 5.80
N SER A 145 -14.61 32.65 5.00
CA SER A 145 -14.18 32.63 3.59
C SER A 145 -12.71 32.23 3.37
N LYS A 146 -11.83 32.55 4.33
CA LYS A 146 -10.40 32.23 4.30
C LYS A 146 -10.07 30.96 5.10
N GLU A 147 -10.85 30.69 6.14
CA GLU A 147 -10.55 29.66 7.14
C GLU A 147 -11.57 28.48 7.16
N TYR A 148 -12.47 28.37 6.18
CA TYR A 148 -13.50 27.31 6.11
C TYR A 148 -12.93 25.90 6.27
N TYR A 149 -11.70 25.69 5.79
CA TYR A 149 -11.02 24.41 5.89
C TYR A 149 -10.90 23.95 7.34
N ARG A 150 -10.82 24.85 8.33
CA ARG A 150 -10.76 24.49 9.77
C ARG A 150 -11.99 23.69 10.20
N LEU A 151 -13.13 23.79 9.51
CA LEU A 151 -14.34 23.03 9.81
C LEU A 151 -14.48 21.69 9.05
N ASN A 152 -13.63 21.35 8.06
CA ASN A 152 -13.83 20.07 7.32
C ASN A 152 -13.71 18.78 8.17
N PHE A 153 -13.26 18.85 9.44
CA PHE A 153 -13.14 17.66 10.31
C PHE A 153 -14.53 17.18 10.73
N ILE A 154 -15.50 18.11 10.70
CA ILE A 154 -16.92 17.85 10.93
C ILE A 154 -17.45 16.81 9.94
N VAL A 155 -16.90 16.76 8.72
CA VAL A 155 -17.35 15.87 7.64
C VAL A 155 -16.36 14.75 7.29
N ASN A 156 -15.06 14.95 7.52
CA ASN A 156 -14.00 14.00 7.19
C ASN A 156 -13.13 13.71 8.43
N ALA A 157 -13.28 12.52 9.03
CA ALA A 157 -12.60 12.13 10.26
C ALA A 157 -11.07 11.95 10.13
N GLU A 158 -10.53 11.77 8.92
CA GLU A 158 -9.14 11.30 8.75
C GLU A 158 -8.20 12.21 7.95
N ASP A 159 -8.65 13.31 7.33
CA ASP A 159 -8.03 13.62 6.03
C ASP A 159 -7.89 15.11 5.67
N LYS A 160 -7.24 15.92 6.52
CA LYS A 160 -7.14 17.38 6.28
C LYS A 160 -5.75 17.97 6.08
N HIS A 161 -4.75 17.52 6.83
CA HIS A 161 -3.37 18.00 6.65
C HIS A 161 -2.69 17.21 5.53
N ILE A 162 -2.79 15.88 5.61
CA ILE A 162 -2.25 14.93 4.62
C ILE A 162 -2.81 15.21 3.22
N LYS A 163 -4.13 15.25 3.04
CA LYS A 163 -4.76 15.56 1.74
C LYS A 163 -4.36 16.92 1.16
N ARG A 164 -4.09 17.93 2.01
CA ARG A 164 -3.63 19.25 1.56
C ARG A 164 -2.17 19.19 1.10
N GLU A 165 -1.31 18.53 1.88
CA GLU A 165 0.09 18.30 1.51
C GLU A 165 0.19 17.45 0.24
N GLU A 166 -0.66 16.45 0.08
CA GLU A 166 -0.81 15.63 -1.13
C GLU A 166 -1.19 16.48 -2.34
N ASP A 167 -2.28 17.26 -2.26
CA ASP A 167 -2.72 18.17 -3.33
C ASP A 167 -1.59 19.12 -3.76
N ILE A 168 -0.86 19.69 -2.79
CA ILE A 168 0.24 20.63 -3.04
C ILE A 168 1.40 19.91 -3.72
N SER A 169 1.77 18.73 -3.21
CA SER A 169 2.88 17.96 -3.75
C SER A 169 2.58 17.43 -5.15
N ILE A 170 1.34 17.03 -5.47
CA ILE A 170 0.94 16.65 -6.83
C ILE A 170 1.15 17.82 -7.81
N LYS A 171 0.71 19.03 -7.44
CA LYS A 171 0.92 20.24 -8.25
C LYS A 171 2.41 20.56 -8.43
N ALA A 172 3.21 20.41 -7.37
CA ALA A 172 4.66 20.55 -7.47
C ALA A 172 5.23 19.58 -8.51
N GLY A 173 4.75 18.34 -8.52
CA GLY A 173 5.08 17.35 -9.56
C GLY A 173 4.76 17.80 -10.97
N GLU A 174 3.55 18.31 -11.20
CA GLU A 174 3.15 18.81 -12.51
C GLU A 174 4.07 19.94 -13.00
N LEU A 175 4.42 20.89 -12.11
CA LEU A 175 5.37 21.98 -12.42
C LEU A 175 6.75 21.45 -12.77
N VAL A 176 7.26 20.50 -11.99
CA VAL A 176 8.56 19.87 -12.20
C VAL A 176 8.60 19.07 -13.50
N GLY A 177 7.52 18.34 -13.80
CA GLY A 177 7.39 17.63 -15.06
C GLY A 177 7.40 18.55 -16.27
N ARG A 178 6.73 19.72 -16.18
CA ARG A 178 6.80 20.76 -17.22
C ARG A 178 8.23 21.30 -17.35
N LEU A 179 8.88 21.63 -16.24
CA LEU A 179 10.25 22.15 -16.22
C LEU A 179 11.26 21.15 -16.82
N TYR A 180 11.15 19.88 -16.43
CA TYR A 180 12.01 18.82 -16.92
C TYR A 180 11.87 18.61 -18.42
N ASN A 181 10.64 18.52 -18.93
CA ASN A 181 10.40 18.35 -20.37
C ASN A 181 10.89 19.56 -21.18
N ALA A 182 10.70 20.77 -20.65
CA ALA A 182 11.17 21.99 -21.30
C ALA A 182 12.71 22.03 -21.36
N LEU A 183 13.38 21.71 -20.24
CA LEU A 183 14.84 21.64 -20.16
C LEU A 183 15.43 20.53 -21.04
N LEU A 184 14.81 19.34 -21.08
CA LEU A 184 15.25 18.21 -21.90
C LEU A 184 15.41 18.60 -23.37
N ASN A 185 14.46 19.37 -23.90
CA ASN A 185 14.47 19.83 -25.30
C ASN A 185 15.62 20.81 -25.63
N GLN A 186 16.31 21.35 -24.63
CA GLN A 186 17.44 22.26 -24.82
C GLN A 186 18.80 21.57 -24.80
N TYR A 187 18.86 20.28 -24.45
CA TYR A 187 20.09 19.50 -24.52
C TYR A 187 20.46 19.21 -25.97
N ILE A 188 21.77 19.21 -26.28
CA ILE A 188 22.26 18.88 -27.63
C ILE A 188 21.99 17.39 -27.94
N LYS A 189 22.08 16.53 -26.93
CA LYS A 189 21.85 15.08 -27.04
C LYS A 189 20.86 14.61 -25.97
N PRO A 190 19.55 14.92 -26.11
CA PRO A 190 18.55 14.69 -25.05
C PRO A 190 18.41 13.22 -24.67
N ASP A 191 18.66 12.29 -25.60
CA ASP A 191 18.57 10.84 -25.34
C ASP A 191 19.86 10.23 -24.75
N SER A 192 20.90 11.04 -24.52
CA SER A 192 22.16 10.52 -23.98
C SER A 192 22.07 10.29 -22.47
N ILE A 193 22.69 9.21 -21.98
CA ILE A 193 22.72 8.87 -20.55
C ILE A 193 23.30 10.03 -19.73
N ASN A 194 24.35 10.69 -20.23
CA ASN A 194 24.98 11.81 -19.53
C ASN A 194 24.08 13.05 -19.45
N SER A 195 23.38 13.39 -20.54
CA SER A 195 22.44 14.52 -20.54
C SER A 195 21.25 14.26 -19.63
N LEU A 196 20.72 13.03 -19.59
CA LEU A 196 19.65 12.65 -18.66
C LEU A 196 20.12 12.72 -17.19
N LYS A 197 21.33 12.23 -16.88
CA LYS A 197 21.94 12.38 -15.54
C LYS A 197 22.11 13.85 -15.15
N SER A 198 22.60 14.68 -16.06
CA SER A 198 22.80 16.12 -15.83
C SER A 198 21.46 16.85 -15.62
N LEU A 199 20.45 16.53 -16.43
CA LEU A 199 19.09 17.08 -16.31
C LEU A 199 18.47 16.72 -14.96
N ASN A 200 18.59 15.46 -14.56
CA ASN A 200 18.12 14.96 -13.27
C ASN A 200 18.73 15.78 -12.12
N MET A 201 20.07 15.97 -12.12
CA MET A 201 20.75 16.77 -11.10
C MET A 201 20.34 18.26 -11.15
N LEU A 202 20.25 18.85 -12.34
CA LEU A 202 19.82 20.23 -12.54
C LEU A 202 18.42 20.47 -11.95
N CYS A 203 17.46 19.57 -12.23
CA CYS A 203 16.12 19.69 -11.68
C CYS A 203 16.09 19.60 -10.14
N VAL A 204 16.87 18.70 -9.53
CA VAL A 204 16.97 18.62 -8.06
C VAL A 204 17.55 19.91 -7.48
N ARG A 205 18.59 20.48 -8.09
CA ARG A 205 19.22 21.74 -7.65
C ARG A 205 18.27 22.93 -7.76
N LEU A 206 17.58 23.08 -8.89
CA LEU A 206 16.62 24.17 -9.09
C LEU A 206 15.48 24.11 -8.08
N VAL A 207 14.95 22.91 -7.83
CA VAL A 207 13.88 22.70 -6.88
C VAL A 207 14.32 22.95 -5.45
N PHE A 208 15.56 22.57 -5.10
CA PHE A 208 16.13 22.96 -3.81
C PHE A 208 16.20 24.47 -3.67
N CYS A 209 16.61 25.22 -4.72
CA CYS A 209 16.61 26.68 -4.68
C CYS A 209 15.21 27.28 -4.47
N LEU A 210 14.20 26.74 -5.16
CA LEU A 210 12.79 27.14 -5.01
C LEU A 210 12.25 26.84 -3.59
N TYR A 211 12.60 25.68 -3.02
CA TYR A 211 12.28 25.38 -1.63
C TYR A 211 13.01 26.30 -0.65
N ALA A 212 14.30 26.54 -0.89
CA ALA A 212 15.16 27.31 0.00
C ALA A 212 14.76 28.79 0.08
N GLU A 213 14.27 29.38 -1.01
CA GLU A 213 13.73 30.74 -0.94
C GLU A 213 12.42 30.80 -0.14
N ASP A 214 11.47 29.88 -0.38
CA ASP A 214 10.18 29.91 0.31
C ASP A 214 10.28 29.55 1.79
N ALA A 215 11.16 28.60 2.13
CA ALA A 215 11.44 28.21 3.50
C ALA A 215 12.33 29.23 4.25
N GLY A 216 12.84 30.25 3.55
CA GLY A 216 13.71 31.28 4.14
C GLY A 216 15.14 30.82 4.42
N ILE A 217 15.58 29.69 3.86
CA ILE A 217 16.94 29.12 4.03
C ILE A 217 18.01 30.06 3.47
N PHE A 218 17.71 30.79 2.39
CA PHE A 218 18.64 31.80 1.87
C PHE A 218 18.68 33.11 2.69
N GLY A 219 17.87 33.22 3.74
CA GLY A 219 17.79 34.39 4.63
C GLY A 219 16.63 35.35 4.31
N LYS A 220 16.08 35.31 3.09
CA LYS A 220 14.89 36.08 2.70
C LYS A 220 14.04 35.26 1.72
N ARG A 221 12.71 35.45 1.80
CA ARG A 221 11.76 34.96 0.78
C ARG A 221 12.02 35.61 -0.58
N ASP A 222 11.76 34.87 -1.66
CA ASP A 222 11.88 35.29 -3.06
C ASP A 222 13.31 35.66 -3.51
N MET A 223 14.33 35.21 -2.77
CA MET A 223 15.71 35.60 -3.07
C MET A 223 16.25 34.98 -4.37
N PHE A 224 15.83 33.75 -4.71
CA PHE A 224 16.20 33.12 -5.96
C PHE A 224 15.39 33.69 -7.13
N HIS A 225 14.10 33.97 -6.92
CA HIS A 225 13.26 34.78 -7.82
C HIS A 225 13.94 36.11 -8.18
N ASP A 226 14.24 36.93 -7.17
CA ASP A 226 14.76 38.30 -7.32
C ASP A 226 16.09 38.29 -8.09
N TYR A 227 16.96 37.32 -7.78
CA TYR A 227 18.22 37.11 -8.50
C TYR A 227 17.99 36.78 -9.97
N LEU A 228 17.10 35.84 -10.32
CA LEU A 228 16.87 35.49 -11.72
C LEU A 228 16.13 36.58 -12.49
N GLN A 229 15.23 37.32 -11.83
CA GLN A 229 14.46 38.40 -12.44
C GLN A 229 15.34 39.59 -12.84
N SER A 230 16.42 39.86 -12.09
CA SER A 230 17.37 40.96 -12.39
C SER A 230 18.29 40.65 -13.57
N ILE A 231 18.45 39.37 -13.93
CA ILE A 231 19.37 38.91 -14.96
C ILE A 231 18.73 38.98 -16.37
N PRO A 232 19.41 39.55 -17.38
CA PRO A 232 18.93 39.49 -18.76
C PRO A 232 18.71 38.04 -19.23
N LYS A 233 17.58 37.76 -19.89
CA LYS A 233 17.17 36.39 -20.27
C LYS A 233 18.28 35.58 -20.96
N ASN A 234 19.06 36.19 -21.85
CA ASN A 234 20.17 35.55 -22.56
C ASN A 234 21.40 35.21 -21.69
N LYS A 235 21.44 35.65 -20.43
CA LYS A 235 22.51 35.39 -19.46
C LYS A 235 22.08 34.44 -18.33
N VAL A 236 20.81 34.03 -18.25
CA VAL A 236 20.27 33.19 -17.16
C VAL A 236 21.06 31.89 -16.97
N ARG A 237 21.45 31.22 -18.06
CA ARG A 237 22.29 30.01 -17.97
C ARG A 237 23.58 30.26 -17.18
N LYS A 238 24.27 31.36 -17.47
CA LYS A 238 25.53 31.70 -16.81
C LYS A 238 25.27 32.04 -15.34
N ALA A 239 24.24 32.82 -15.06
CA ALA A 239 23.83 33.17 -13.69
C ALA A 239 23.54 31.92 -12.83
N ILE A 240 22.84 30.92 -13.36
CA ILE A 240 22.60 29.65 -12.66
C ILE A 240 23.90 28.90 -12.36
N ILE A 241 24.84 28.85 -13.33
CA ILE A 241 26.15 28.21 -13.12
C ILE A 241 26.92 28.93 -12.01
N ASP A 242 26.97 30.26 -12.07
CA ASP A 242 27.69 31.10 -11.11
C ASP A 242 27.06 31.01 -9.70
N LEU A 243 25.72 30.95 -9.62
CA LEU A 243 24.99 30.71 -8.38
C LEU A 243 25.33 29.35 -7.78
N PHE A 244 25.25 28.26 -8.55
CA PHE A 244 25.57 26.92 -8.03
C PHE A 244 27.01 26.83 -7.52
N LYS A 245 27.95 27.46 -8.21
CA LYS A 245 29.33 27.58 -7.72
C LYS A 245 29.41 28.36 -6.40
N THR A 246 28.65 29.44 -6.28
CA THR A 246 28.60 30.26 -5.06
C THR A 246 28.01 29.49 -3.86
N LEU A 247 26.95 28.71 -4.09
CA LEU A 247 26.34 27.83 -3.08
C LEU A 247 27.28 26.69 -2.64
N ASP A 248 28.24 26.30 -3.50
CA ASP A 248 29.27 25.30 -3.21
C ASP A 248 30.57 25.87 -2.63
N THR A 249 30.71 27.21 -2.57
CA THR A 249 31.96 27.87 -2.12
C THR A 249 31.73 28.54 -0.77
N LYS A 250 32.54 28.16 0.24
CA LYS A 250 32.53 28.80 1.56
C LYS A 250 32.76 30.30 1.43
N GLU A 251 32.14 31.10 2.30
CA GLU A 251 32.22 32.56 2.22
C GLU A 251 33.65 33.10 2.21
N GLU A 252 34.54 32.50 3.00
CA GLU A 252 35.98 32.82 3.08
C GLU A 252 36.78 32.47 1.82
N ASP A 253 36.29 31.53 1.01
CA ASP A 253 36.94 31.05 -0.22
C ASP A 253 36.37 31.71 -1.49
N ARG A 254 35.36 32.59 -1.35
CA ARG A 254 34.75 33.29 -2.49
C ARG A 254 35.68 34.35 -3.06
N ASP A 255 35.51 34.64 -4.35
CA ASP A 255 36.21 35.76 -4.99
C ASP A 255 35.85 37.08 -4.25
N PRO A 256 36.85 37.86 -3.76
CA PRO A 256 36.59 39.15 -3.11
C PRO A 256 35.79 40.14 -3.99
N TYR A 257 35.91 39.99 -5.31
CA TYR A 257 35.21 40.81 -6.31
C TYR A 257 33.94 40.15 -6.85
N LEU A 258 33.44 39.07 -6.21
CA LEU A 258 32.15 38.47 -6.55
C LEU A 258 31.04 39.54 -6.52
N GLU A 259 30.12 39.45 -7.46
CA GLU A 259 28.99 40.37 -7.59
C GLU A 259 28.15 40.38 -6.29
N ASP A 260 27.70 41.56 -5.85
CA ASP A 260 27.00 41.71 -4.56
C ASP A 260 25.72 40.87 -4.49
N ASP A 261 25.01 40.72 -5.61
CA ASP A 261 23.81 39.90 -5.74
C ASP A 261 24.09 38.38 -5.56
N LEU A 262 25.34 37.93 -5.74
CA LEU A 262 25.75 36.55 -5.46
C LEU A 262 26.32 36.40 -4.03
N LYS A 263 27.01 37.43 -3.51
CA LYS A 263 27.58 37.42 -2.16
C LYS A 263 26.55 37.20 -1.06
N ILE A 264 25.33 37.66 -1.27
CA ILE A 264 24.22 37.53 -0.31
C ILE A 264 23.77 36.08 -0.10
N PHE A 265 24.01 35.17 -1.04
CA PHE A 265 23.60 33.77 -0.88
C PHE A 265 24.48 33.03 0.13
N PRO A 266 23.91 32.24 1.05
CA PRO A 266 24.70 31.51 2.03
C PRO A 266 25.50 30.38 1.38
N TYR A 267 26.52 29.90 2.08
CA TYR A 267 27.18 28.64 1.74
C TYR A 267 26.28 27.46 2.14
N VAL A 268 25.96 26.61 1.17
CA VAL A 268 24.98 25.52 1.38
C VAL A 268 25.65 24.17 1.63
N ASN A 269 26.77 23.87 0.96
CA ASN A 269 27.06 22.51 0.52
C ASN A 269 27.05 21.40 1.58
N GLY A 270 26.81 20.19 1.07
CA GLY A 270 26.71 18.90 1.76
C GLY A 270 26.70 17.77 0.73
N GLY A 271 27.30 18.02 -0.44
CA GLY A 271 27.29 17.16 -1.64
C GLY A 271 26.35 17.62 -2.76
N LEU A 272 25.25 18.33 -2.49
CA LEU A 272 24.23 18.68 -3.51
C LEU A 272 24.76 19.56 -4.65
N PHE A 273 25.51 20.61 -4.31
CA PHE A 273 26.08 21.58 -5.25
C PHE A 273 27.54 21.30 -5.61
N ALA A 274 28.09 20.19 -5.13
CA ALA A 274 29.48 19.82 -5.40
C ALA A 274 29.80 19.89 -6.91
N GLN A 275 31.02 20.31 -7.23
CA GLN A 275 31.53 20.32 -8.60
C GLN A 275 31.54 18.91 -9.20
N GLU A 276 30.45 18.58 -9.90
CA GLU A 276 30.30 17.42 -10.77
C GLU A 276 30.29 17.89 -12.24
N ASP A 277 30.69 17.00 -13.16
CA ASP A 277 30.66 17.24 -14.61
C ASP A 277 29.20 17.21 -15.13
N ILE A 278 28.43 18.22 -14.77
CA ILE A 278 27.02 18.36 -15.16
C ILE A 278 26.87 19.32 -16.36
N GLU A 279 26.18 18.84 -17.39
CA GLU A 279 25.79 19.65 -18.53
C GLU A 279 24.56 20.50 -18.15
N ILE A 280 24.69 21.84 -18.15
CA ILE A 280 23.54 22.75 -18.03
C ILE A 280 23.22 23.31 -19.42
N PRO A 281 21.99 23.10 -19.96
CA PRO A 281 21.62 23.51 -21.31
C PRO A 281 21.33 25.03 -21.35
N GLN A 282 20.98 25.55 -22.52
CA GLN A 282 20.48 26.93 -22.62
C GLN A 282 19.05 27.04 -22.10
N PHE A 283 18.70 28.22 -21.60
CA PHE A 283 17.36 28.54 -21.10
C PHE A 283 16.68 29.43 -22.14
N ASN A 284 15.54 29.00 -22.66
CA ASN A 284 14.71 29.82 -23.55
C ASN A 284 13.70 30.63 -22.73
N ASP A 285 12.98 31.54 -23.39
CA ASP A 285 12.00 32.41 -22.71
C ASP A 285 10.90 31.62 -21.98
N GLU A 286 10.50 30.46 -22.51
CA GLU A 286 9.50 29.58 -21.91
C GLU A 286 9.99 29.00 -20.57
N ILE A 287 11.21 28.48 -20.51
CA ILE A 287 11.80 27.91 -19.29
C ILE A 287 11.99 28.99 -18.23
N ILE A 288 12.45 30.19 -18.65
CA ILE A 288 12.66 31.31 -17.73
C ILE A 288 11.33 31.77 -17.14
N ASP A 289 10.31 31.96 -17.98
CA ASP A 289 8.98 32.36 -17.52
C ASP A 289 8.34 31.28 -16.63
N LEU A 290 8.52 29.99 -16.95
CA LEU A 290 8.07 28.88 -16.12
C LEU A 290 8.75 28.88 -14.74
N LEU A 291 10.08 29.06 -14.71
CA LEU A 291 10.85 29.03 -13.47
C LEU A 291 10.51 30.21 -12.55
N ILE A 292 10.40 31.42 -13.11
CA ILE A 292 10.15 32.65 -12.35
C ILE A 292 8.67 32.77 -11.97
N LYS A 293 7.73 32.63 -12.91
CA LYS A 293 6.31 32.90 -12.65
C LYS A 293 5.59 31.71 -12.05
N ASP A 294 5.66 30.55 -12.71
CA ASP A 294 4.83 29.41 -12.32
C ASP A 294 5.44 28.67 -11.12
N CYS A 295 6.76 28.49 -11.11
CA CYS A 295 7.46 27.78 -10.06
C CYS A 295 7.75 28.67 -8.85
N SER A 296 8.29 29.86 -9.02
CA SER A 296 8.75 30.69 -7.89
C SER A 296 7.66 31.64 -7.37
N GLU A 297 7.05 32.47 -8.22
CA GLU A 297 6.06 33.49 -7.78
C GLU A 297 4.69 32.88 -7.37
N GLN A 298 4.21 31.87 -8.08
CA GLN A 298 2.83 31.36 -7.93
C GLN A 298 2.69 30.10 -7.05
N PHE A 299 3.81 29.53 -6.60
CA PHE A 299 3.79 28.26 -5.86
C PHE A 299 4.66 28.34 -4.61
N ASP A 300 4.10 27.98 -3.46
CA ASP A 300 4.82 27.95 -2.18
C ASP A 300 5.37 26.54 -1.91
N TRP A 301 6.68 26.39 -2.07
CA TRP A 301 7.40 25.13 -1.86
C TRP A 301 7.60 24.79 -0.39
N SER A 302 7.51 25.74 0.55
CA SER A 302 7.71 25.45 1.99
C SER A 302 6.66 24.49 2.56
N MET A 303 5.50 24.42 1.89
CA MET A 303 4.34 23.62 2.28
C MET A 303 4.34 22.19 1.71
N ILE A 304 5.37 21.79 0.96
CA ILE A 304 5.47 20.44 0.42
C ILE A 304 5.80 19.44 1.55
N SER A 305 5.17 18.26 1.49
CA SER A 305 5.57 17.17 2.38
C SER A 305 6.88 16.56 1.85
N PRO A 306 7.94 16.44 2.67
CA PRO A 306 9.18 15.80 2.25
C PRO A 306 8.98 14.35 1.78
N THR A 307 8.04 13.64 2.42
CA THR A 307 7.69 12.25 2.10
C THR A 307 6.95 12.15 0.75
N ILE A 308 6.13 13.14 0.39
CA ILE A 308 5.38 13.13 -0.89
C ILE A 308 6.23 13.70 -2.03
N PHE A 309 7.09 14.68 -1.73
CA PHE A 309 8.04 15.27 -2.65
C PHE A 309 8.84 14.20 -3.41
N GLY A 310 9.43 13.25 -2.68
CA GLY A 310 10.25 12.21 -3.31
C GLY A 310 9.48 11.38 -4.33
N ALA A 311 8.28 10.95 -3.95
CA ALA A 311 7.45 10.07 -4.76
C ALA A 311 6.92 10.74 -6.03
N VAL A 312 6.51 12.01 -5.90
CA VAL A 312 5.97 12.75 -7.03
C VAL A 312 7.05 13.01 -8.07
N PHE A 313 8.27 13.34 -7.65
CA PHE A 313 9.43 13.52 -8.53
C PHE A 313 9.78 12.23 -9.27
N GLU A 314 9.92 11.12 -8.55
CA GLU A 314 10.22 9.82 -9.14
C GLU A 314 9.15 9.41 -10.17
N SER A 315 7.88 9.65 -9.85
CA SER A 315 6.76 9.25 -10.71
C SER A 315 6.58 10.10 -11.96
N THR A 316 7.03 11.36 -11.94
CA THR A 316 6.85 12.32 -13.03
C THR A 316 8.00 12.22 -14.03
N LEU A 317 9.22 11.96 -13.56
CA LEU A 317 10.45 12.10 -14.34
C LEU A 317 10.98 10.79 -14.94
N ASN A 318 10.37 9.65 -14.62
CA ASN A 318 10.76 8.36 -15.21
C ASN A 318 9.58 7.45 -15.60
N PRO A 319 8.77 7.82 -16.63
CA PRO A 319 7.54 7.09 -16.97
C PRO A 319 7.79 5.68 -17.52
N GLN A 320 8.93 5.45 -18.18
CA GLN A 320 9.27 4.17 -18.81
C GLN A 320 9.80 3.12 -17.82
N THR A 321 10.53 3.53 -16.77
CA THR A 321 10.99 2.59 -15.71
C THR A 321 9.87 2.19 -14.75
N ARG A 322 8.79 2.97 -14.64
CA ARG A 322 7.64 2.67 -13.77
C ARG A 322 7.06 1.26 -13.94
N ARG A 323 6.98 0.74 -15.17
CA ARG A 323 6.48 -0.63 -15.44
C ARG A 323 7.55 -1.71 -15.39
N ASN A 324 8.83 -1.37 -15.62
CA ASN A 324 9.93 -2.33 -15.70
C ASN A 324 10.68 -2.51 -14.37
N GLY A 325 10.68 -1.49 -13.49
CA GLY A 325 11.38 -1.48 -12.20
C GLY A 325 10.50 -1.70 -10.97
N GLY A 326 9.16 -1.69 -11.11
CA GLY A 326 8.25 -1.86 -9.97
C GLY A 326 8.19 -0.65 -9.03
N MET A 327 8.63 0.53 -9.50
CA MET A 327 8.67 1.79 -8.75
C MET A 327 7.25 2.33 -8.51
N HIS A 328 6.72 2.08 -7.31
CA HIS A 328 5.40 2.53 -6.87
C HIS A 328 5.52 3.41 -5.63
N TYR A 329 4.82 4.56 -5.64
CA TYR A 329 4.67 5.40 -4.46
C TYR A 329 4.15 4.59 -3.27
N THR A 330 4.79 4.81 -2.12
CA THR A 330 4.40 4.29 -0.82
C THR A 330 3.78 5.42 -0.01
N SER A 331 2.46 5.38 0.18
CA SER A 331 1.74 6.41 0.94
C SER A 331 2.15 6.45 2.40
N ILE A 332 2.00 7.60 3.04
CA ILE A 332 2.31 7.81 4.47
C ILE A 332 1.56 6.77 5.33
N GLU A 333 0.27 6.53 5.05
CA GLU A 333 -0.52 5.51 5.74
C GLU A 333 0.13 4.11 5.66
N ASN A 334 0.62 3.73 4.47
CA ASN A 334 1.25 2.43 4.28
C ASN A 334 2.66 2.35 4.88
N ILE A 335 3.38 3.46 4.97
CA ILE A 335 4.66 3.54 5.70
C ILE A 335 4.40 3.27 7.19
N HIS A 336 3.37 3.90 7.77
CA HIS A 336 3.00 3.69 9.18
C HIS A 336 2.57 2.25 9.47
N LYS A 337 1.92 1.55 8.55
CA LYS A 337 1.67 0.09 8.68
C LYS A 337 2.95 -0.75 8.81
N VAL A 338 4.12 -0.22 8.43
CA VAL A 338 5.42 -0.87 8.61
C VAL A 338 6.10 -0.37 9.89
N ILE A 339 6.27 0.95 10.04
CA ILE A 339 7.13 1.52 11.09
C ILE A 339 6.47 1.55 12.48
N ASP A 340 5.15 1.71 12.56
CA ASP A 340 4.39 1.70 13.81
C ASP A 340 4.61 0.39 14.58
N PRO A 341 4.25 -0.78 14.01
CA PRO A 341 4.47 -2.06 14.69
C PRO A 341 5.94 -2.49 14.78
N LEU A 342 6.82 -1.98 13.91
CA LEU A 342 8.24 -2.38 13.92
C LEU A 342 9.01 -1.78 15.11
N PHE A 343 8.78 -0.49 15.42
CA PHE A 343 9.46 0.19 16.53
C PHE A 343 8.70 1.38 17.12
N LEU A 344 7.90 2.12 16.33
CA LEU A 344 7.40 3.42 16.77
C LEU A 344 6.31 3.30 17.85
N ASP A 345 5.46 2.27 17.81
CA ASP A 345 4.50 1.97 18.87
C ASP A 345 5.22 1.73 20.22
N GLU A 346 6.28 0.92 20.21
CA GLU A 346 7.07 0.59 21.41
C GLU A 346 7.70 1.85 22.01
N LEU A 347 8.25 2.74 21.17
CA LEU A 347 8.83 4.02 21.60
C LEU A 347 7.77 4.97 22.18
N LYS A 348 6.58 5.06 21.56
CA LYS A 348 5.46 5.88 22.05
C LYS A 348 4.92 5.38 23.38
N GLU A 349 4.82 4.06 23.53
CA GLU A 349 4.41 3.41 24.78
C GLU A 349 5.44 3.67 25.89
N GLU A 350 6.74 3.50 25.61
CA GLU A 350 7.82 3.80 26.55
C GLU A 350 7.81 5.27 26.99
N PHE A 351 7.68 6.20 26.04
CA PHE A 351 7.57 7.63 26.35
C PHE A 351 6.36 7.91 27.25
N THR A 352 5.21 7.31 26.96
CA THR A 352 3.99 7.46 27.77
C THR A 352 4.20 6.96 29.21
N GLN A 353 4.90 5.83 29.37
CA GLN A 353 5.27 5.32 30.69
C GLN A 353 6.21 6.28 31.41
N ILE A 354 7.24 6.83 30.73
CA ILE A 354 8.15 7.83 31.30
C ILE A 354 7.40 9.08 31.77
N LYS A 355 6.40 9.55 31.02
CA LYS A 355 5.56 10.70 31.41
C LYS A 355 4.81 10.48 32.72
N SER A 356 4.47 9.23 33.05
CA SER A 356 3.78 8.89 34.31
C SER A 356 4.71 8.87 35.54
N ILE A 357 6.03 8.85 35.33
CA ILE A 357 7.03 8.80 36.38
C ILE A 357 7.15 10.17 37.07
N LYS A 358 7.06 10.20 38.41
CA LYS A 358 7.19 11.45 39.20
C LYS A 358 8.62 11.75 39.65
N LYS A 359 9.38 10.74 40.09
CA LYS A 359 10.78 10.87 40.54
C LYS A 359 11.72 10.44 39.42
N SER A 360 12.87 11.08 39.25
CA SER A 360 13.85 10.78 38.17
C SER A 360 13.31 10.87 36.74
N ARG A 361 12.20 11.59 36.52
CA ARG A 361 11.60 11.77 35.18
C ARG A 361 12.59 12.40 34.19
N LYS A 362 13.30 13.46 34.62
CA LYS A 362 14.33 14.13 33.81
C LYS A 362 15.39 13.16 33.29
N LEU A 363 16.03 12.40 34.19
CA LEU A 363 17.02 11.38 33.82
C LEU A 363 16.47 10.36 32.83
N LYS A 364 15.22 9.89 33.04
CA LYS A 364 14.58 8.94 32.13
C LYS A 364 14.28 9.55 30.76
N LEU A 365 13.90 10.82 30.70
CA LEU A 365 13.72 11.55 29.44
C LEU A 365 15.05 11.72 28.70
N GLU A 366 16.13 12.05 29.40
CA GLU A 366 17.49 12.16 28.81
C GLU A 366 18.00 10.81 28.29
N GLU A 367 17.83 9.72 29.07
CA GLU A 367 18.14 8.36 28.64
C GLU A 367 17.34 7.97 27.40
N PHE A 368 16.05 8.30 27.37
CA PHE A 368 15.17 8.03 26.24
C PHE A 368 15.57 8.85 25.00
N GLN A 369 15.91 10.13 25.15
CA GLN A 369 16.44 10.95 24.06
C GLN A 369 17.72 10.35 23.48
N ASN A 370 18.65 9.91 24.35
CA ASN A 370 19.88 9.24 23.91
C ASN A 370 19.58 7.92 23.18
N LYS A 371 18.59 7.16 23.65
CA LYS A 371 18.10 5.96 22.96
C LYS A 371 17.63 6.30 21.56
N LEU A 372 16.73 7.28 21.39
CA LEU A 372 16.23 7.72 20.07
C LEU A 372 17.39 8.08 19.11
N ALA A 373 18.40 8.80 19.60
CA ALA A 373 19.57 9.22 18.81
C ALA A 373 20.54 8.07 18.47
N SER A 374 20.46 6.95 19.17
CA SER A 374 21.31 5.77 18.92
C SER A 374 20.72 4.78 17.93
N LEU A 375 19.44 4.90 17.60
CA LEU A 375 18.77 3.98 16.66
C LEU A 375 19.29 4.21 15.24
N THR A 376 19.45 3.16 14.45
CA THR A 376 19.82 3.28 13.04
C THR A 376 18.92 2.43 12.14
N PHE A 377 18.71 2.92 10.91
CA PHE A 377 17.69 2.43 9.99
C PHE A 377 18.29 2.22 8.60
N LEU A 378 18.01 1.07 7.99
CA LEU A 378 18.42 0.75 6.63
C LEU A 378 17.19 0.48 5.76
N ASP A 379 17.10 1.19 4.63
CA ASP A 379 16.22 0.84 3.53
C ASP A 379 17.03 0.36 2.31
N PRO A 380 17.10 -0.97 2.06
CA PRO A 380 17.91 -1.54 0.98
C PRO A 380 17.25 -1.49 -0.40
N ALA A 381 16.15 -0.77 -0.56
CA ALA A 381 15.51 -0.47 -1.84
C ALA A 381 14.75 0.86 -1.71
N CYS A 382 15.48 1.91 -1.32
CA CYS A 382 14.86 3.08 -0.73
C CYS A 382 14.10 3.98 -1.71
N GLY A 383 14.30 3.83 -3.02
CA GLY A 383 13.72 4.72 -4.02
C GLY A 383 14.01 6.18 -3.66
N SER A 384 12.97 7.02 -3.69
CA SER A 384 13.01 8.41 -3.26
C SER A 384 13.17 8.66 -1.75
N GLY A 385 13.41 7.63 -0.94
CA GLY A 385 13.75 7.74 0.49
C GLY A 385 12.56 7.86 1.44
N ASN A 386 11.32 7.60 1.00
CA ASN A 386 10.12 7.90 1.80
C ASN A 386 10.09 7.23 3.18
N PHE A 387 10.49 5.95 3.29
CA PHE A 387 10.56 5.28 4.60
C PHE A 387 11.57 5.95 5.53
N LEU A 388 12.73 6.35 5.00
CA LEU A 388 13.78 7.02 5.77
C LEU A 388 13.31 8.39 6.23
N THR A 389 12.73 9.17 5.32
CA THR A 389 12.20 10.51 5.59
C THR A 389 11.09 10.49 6.63
N GLU A 390 10.08 9.62 6.47
CA GLU A 390 8.96 9.55 7.42
C GLU A 390 9.40 9.02 8.79
N THR A 391 10.36 8.10 8.82
CA THR A 391 10.92 7.62 10.09
C THR A 391 11.71 8.72 10.80
N TYR A 392 12.47 9.53 10.06
CA TYR A 392 13.16 10.70 10.60
C TYR A 392 12.17 11.70 11.20
N LEU A 393 11.13 12.08 10.44
CA LEU A 393 10.07 12.98 10.90
C LEU A 393 9.40 12.43 12.18
N SER A 394 9.06 11.15 12.19
CA SER A 394 8.43 10.48 13.34
C SER A 394 9.31 10.50 14.59
N LEU A 395 10.61 10.21 14.45
CA LEU A 395 11.55 10.25 15.58
C LEU A 395 11.83 11.67 16.07
N ARG A 396 11.95 12.64 15.17
CA ARG A 396 12.17 14.05 15.52
C ARG A 396 10.97 14.66 16.23
N ARG A 397 9.75 14.35 15.79
CA ARG A 397 8.53 14.78 16.51
C ARG A 397 8.47 14.17 17.91
N LEU A 398 8.85 12.90 18.06
CA LEU A 398 8.93 12.27 19.38
C LEU A 398 10.03 12.91 20.25
N GLU A 399 11.19 13.24 19.69
CA GLU A 399 12.25 13.98 20.38
C GLU A 399 11.79 15.39 20.79
N ASN A 400 11.06 16.10 19.93
CA ASN A 400 10.49 17.42 20.23
C ASN A 400 9.52 17.37 21.42
N GLU A 401 8.69 16.32 21.51
CA GLU A 401 7.84 16.10 22.69
C GLU A 401 8.67 15.77 23.94
N VAL A 402 9.79 15.06 23.82
CA VAL A 402 10.74 14.84 24.94
C VAL A 402 11.34 16.16 25.40
N LEU A 403 11.80 17.02 24.49
CA LEU A 403 12.36 18.34 24.79
C LEU A 403 11.34 19.24 25.51
N LYS A 404 10.10 19.25 25.01
CA LYS A 404 8.98 19.99 25.63
C LYS A 404 8.71 19.54 27.06
N GLU A 405 8.78 18.24 27.33
CA GLU A 405 8.62 17.70 28.68
C GLU A 405 9.84 18.00 29.58
N LEU A 406 11.06 17.97 29.04
CA LEU A 406 12.28 18.37 29.77
C LEU A 406 12.18 19.82 30.25
N LEU A 407 11.78 20.74 29.38
CA LEU A 407 11.57 22.16 29.72
C LEU A 407 10.53 22.36 30.83
N GLN A 408 9.48 21.54 30.87
CA GLN A 408 8.46 21.62 31.93
C GLN A 408 8.97 21.11 33.28
N THR A 409 9.92 20.17 33.30
CA THR A 409 10.44 19.59 34.55
C THR A 409 11.37 20.53 35.33
N GLU A 410 11.91 21.59 34.72
CA GLU A 410 12.87 22.49 35.37
C GLU A 410 12.25 23.68 36.12
N GLY A 411 10.93 23.89 36.00
CA GLY A 411 10.20 24.92 36.74
C GLY A 411 10.42 26.35 36.21
N LYS A 412 9.40 27.21 36.38
CA LYS A 412 9.36 28.60 35.88
C LYS A 412 10.37 29.58 36.52
N GLY A 413 11.33 29.09 37.30
CA GLY A 413 12.25 29.91 38.13
C GLY A 413 13.72 29.89 37.71
N SER A 414 14.11 29.01 36.80
CA SER A 414 15.46 29.00 36.21
C SER A 414 15.50 30.09 35.14
N THR A 415 16.32 31.13 35.34
CA THR A 415 16.55 32.15 34.30
C THR A 415 16.98 31.46 33.00
N LEU A 416 16.40 31.88 31.87
CA LEU A 416 16.78 31.53 30.50
C LEU A 416 18.32 31.52 30.31
N ALA A 417 19.05 32.33 31.09
CA ALA A 417 20.52 32.39 31.17
C ALA A 417 21.21 31.09 31.64
N GLY A 418 20.62 30.31 32.56
CA GLY A 418 21.21 29.02 33.02
C GLY A 418 21.08 27.93 31.95
N LEU A 419 19.92 27.91 31.28
CA LEU A 419 19.67 27.14 30.06
C LEU A 419 20.69 27.52 28.98
N ILE A 420 20.94 28.80 28.70
CA ILE A 420 21.92 29.23 27.68
C ILE A 420 23.34 28.69 27.97
N THR A 421 23.79 28.67 29.23
CA THR A 421 25.12 28.11 29.58
C THR A 421 25.24 26.59 29.44
N ASP A 422 24.19 25.83 29.78
CA ASP A 422 24.19 24.36 29.60
C ASP A 422 23.84 23.96 28.13
N ILE A 423 23.05 24.78 27.42
CA ILE A 423 22.65 24.61 26.00
C ILE A 423 23.83 24.86 25.06
N HIS A 424 24.73 25.80 25.36
CA HIS A 424 25.95 25.98 24.56
C HIS A 424 26.98 24.86 24.78
N GLN A 425 26.86 24.05 25.83
CA GLN A 425 27.73 22.87 26.09
C GLN A 425 27.13 21.53 25.63
N TYR A 426 25.80 21.39 25.52
CA TYR A 426 25.13 20.13 25.13
C TYR A 426 24.32 20.29 23.85
N ASN A 427 24.61 19.43 22.86
CA ASN A 427 23.89 19.34 21.59
C ASN A 427 22.39 19.03 21.85
N LEU A 428 21.53 20.06 21.78
CA LEU A 428 20.11 19.99 22.18
C LEU A 428 19.31 18.98 21.36
N ILE A 429 19.51 19.01 20.04
CA ILE A 429 18.96 18.04 19.09
C ILE A 429 19.99 16.91 18.96
N LYS A 430 19.57 15.68 19.24
CA LYS A 430 20.42 14.50 19.17
C LYS A 430 20.04 13.58 18.01
N VAL A 431 18.76 13.50 17.66
CA VAL A 431 18.33 12.73 16.48
C VAL A 431 18.78 13.45 15.20
N SER A 432 19.45 12.71 14.32
CA SER A 432 20.12 13.25 13.13
C SER A 432 19.85 12.39 11.90
N ILE A 433 19.85 13.01 10.72
CA ILE A 433 19.76 12.31 9.43
C ILE A 433 20.90 11.29 9.20
N SER A 434 21.98 11.35 9.99
CA SER A 434 23.08 10.37 9.99
C SER A 434 22.71 8.98 10.51
N GLN A 435 21.52 8.82 11.09
CA GLN A 435 20.98 7.54 11.54
C GLN A 435 20.34 6.71 10.39
N PHE A 436 20.24 7.27 9.18
CA PHE A 436 19.42 6.76 8.08
C PHE A 436 20.29 6.34 6.89
N TYR A 437 20.17 5.08 6.51
CA TYR A 437 20.98 4.42 5.48
C TYR A 437 20.06 3.92 4.37
N GLY A 438 20.48 4.06 3.12
CA GLY A 438 19.67 3.70 1.96
C GLY A 438 20.51 3.10 0.83
N ILE A 439 19.92 2.17 0.09
CA ILE A 439 20.50 1.64 -1.16
C ILE A 439 19.47 1.75 -2.26
N GLU A 440 19.85 2.39 -3.36
CA GLU A 440 18.99 2.55 -4.52
C GLU A 440 19.81 2.42 -5.81
N ILE A 441 19.29 1.69 -6.81
CA ILE A 441 19.99 1.42 -8.06
C ILE A 441 19.93 2.62 -9.02
N ASN A 442 18.94 3.49 -8.86
CA ASN A 442 18.75 4.69 -9.64
C ASN A 442 19.40 5.92 -8.98
N ASP A 443 20.43 6.46 -9.62
CA ASP A 443 21.15 7.66 -9.16
C ASP A 443 20.27 8.88 -8.90
N PHE A 444 19.25 9.10 -9.74
CA PHE A 444 18.32 10.19 -9.56
C PHE A 444 17.49 10.02 -8.28
N ALA A 445 16.94 8.84 -8.03
CA ALA A 445 16.20 8.54 -6.81
C ALA A 445 17.08 8.68 -5.55
N VAL A 446 18.37 8.32 -5.62
CA VAL A 446 19.36 8.58 -4.55
C VAL A 446 19.45 10.08 -4.23
N ASN A 447 19.57 10.93 -5.26
CA ASN A 447 19.66 12.39 -5.06
C ASN A 447 18.37 12.98 -4.50
N VAL A 448 17.21 12.49 -4.98
CA VAL A 448 15.90 12.89 -4.45
C VAL A 448 15.76 12.49 -2.97
N ALA A 449 16.18 11.28 -2.59
CA ALA A 449 16.15 10.80 -1.21
C ALA A 449 17.00 11.66 -0.26
N LYS A 450 18.22 12.04 -0.70
CA LYS A 450 19.09 12.95 0.06
C LYS A 450 18.43 14.31 0.27
N THR A 451 17.87 14.89 -0.79
CA THR A 451 17.18 16.18 -0.72
C THR A 451 15.94 16.12 0.18
N ALA A 452 15.14 15.05 0.10
CA ALA A 452 13.97 14.88 0.96
C ALA A 452 14.34 14.83 2.44
N LEU A 453 15.45 14.18 2.81
CA LEU A 453 15.95 14.15 4.19
C LEU A 453 16.41 15.53 4.69
N TRP A 454 17.08 16.33 3.85
CA TRP A 454 17.46 17.69 4.23
C TRP A 454 16.25 18.62 4.41
N ILE A 455 15.26 18.52 3.53
CA ILE A 455 13.99 19.26 3.65
C ILE A 455 13.31 18.87 4.97
N ALA A 456 13.25 17.57 5.29
CA ALA A 456 12.69 17.09 6.54
C ALA A 456 13.47 17.59 7.78
N GLU A 457 14.80 17.62 7.71
CA GLU A 457 15.65 18.16 8.78
C GLU A 457 15.36 19.64 9.05
N ASN A 458 15.30 20.46 8.00
CA ASN A 458 14.94 21.87 8.10
C ASN A 458 13.56 22.08 8.73
N GLN A 459 12.54 21.35 8.25
CA GLN A 459 11.18 21.43 8.80
C GLN A 459 11.15 21.09 10.30
N MET A 460 11.84 20.03 10.71
CA MET A 460 11.89 19.61 12.10
C MET A 460 12.74 20.54 12.97
N MET A 461 13.78 21.18 12.43
CA MET A 461 14.50 22.25 13.12
C MET A 461 13.57 23.43 13.38
N LYS A 462 12.78 23.86 12.38
CA LYS A 462 11.82 24.95 12.56
C LYS A 462 10.75 24.64 13.61
N GLU A 463 10.27 23.40 13.66
CA GLU A 463 9.38 22.94 14.74
C GLU A 463 10.07 23.03 16.12
N THR A 464 11.36 22.65 16.22
CA THR A 464 12.12 22.76 17.48
C THR A 464 12.33 24.21 17.90
N GLU A 465 12.67 25.12 16.98
CA GLU A 465 12.83 26.56 17.25
C GLU A 465 11.56 27.14 17.91
N ASN A 466 10.38 26.74 17.43
CA ASN A 466 9.11 27.18 18.00
C ASN A 466 8.88 26.67 19.44
N ILE A 467 9.52 25.56 19.83
CA ILE A 467 9.43 24.97 21.17
C ILE A 467 10.41 25.65 22.13
N ILE A 468 11.64 25.93 21.68
CA ILE A 468 12.71 26.47 22.53
C ILE A 468 12.86 27.99 22.45
N HIS A 469 12.19 28.63 21.50
CA HIS A 469 12.27 30.08 21.22
C HIS A 469 13.70 30.58 20.98
N MET A 470 14.51 29.79 20.28
CA MET A 470 15.87 30.12 19.85
C MET A 470 16.00 29.80 18.36
N ASP A 471 16.73 30.65 17.64
CA ASP A 471 17.07 30.40 16.23
C ASP A 471 18.19 29.36 16.14
N LEU A 472 18.05 28.41 15.22
CA LEU A 472 19.02 27.34 14.99
C LEU A 472 19.59 27.45 13.57
N ASP A 473 20.91 27.45 13.45
CA ASP A 473 21.57 27.48 12.15
C ASP A 473 21.45 26.11 11.44
N PHE A 474 20.65 26.06 10.38
CA PHE A 474 20.48 24.87 9.52
C PHE A 474 21.66 24.66 8.56
N LEU A 475 22.27 25.74 8.06
CA LEU A 475 23.36 25.69 7.11
C LEU A 475 24.74 25.73 7.80
N PRO A 476 25.77 25.10 7.23
CA PRO A 476 25.76 24.33 5.98
C PRO A 476 25.17 22.91 6.13
N LEU A 477 24.71 22.33 5.02
CA LEU A 477 24.18 20.97 5.01
C LEU A 477 25.27 19.97 5.42
N LYS A 478 25.03 19.21 6.50
CA LYS A 478 25.94 18.12 6.84
C LYS A 478 25.82 17.01 5.78
N THR A 479 26.96 16.56 5.25
CA THR A 479 26.99 15.52 4.22
C THR A 479 26.32 14.24 4.74
N ASN A 480 25.20 13.84 4.13
CA ASN A 480 24.57 12.56 4.42
C ASN A 480 25.04 11.52 3.40
N ALA A 481 26.19 10.91 3.68
CA ALA A 481 26.88 9.97 2.78
C ALA A 481 26.25 8.57 2.72
N TYR A 482 25.16 8.34 3.46
CA TYR A 482 24.66 6.99 3.75
C TYR A 482 23.55 6.50 2.82
N ILE A 483 23.10 7.34 1.87
CA ILE A 483 22.27 6.89 0.73
C ILE A 483 23.19 6.62 -0.46
N VAL A 484 23.31 5.35 -0.82
CA VAL A 484 24.31 4.84 -1.77
C VAL A 484 23.65 4.37 -3.06
N GLU A 485 24.23 4.78 -4.19
CA GLU A 485 23.86 4.24 -5.50
C GLU A 485 24.43 2.83 -5.68
N GLY A 486 23.56 1.85 -5.94
CA GLY A 486 23.99 0.53 -6.37
C GLY A 486 22.93 -0.56 -6.27
N ASN A 487 23.27 -1.74 -6.79
CA ASN A 487 22.38 -2.90 -6.71
C ASN A 487 22.50 -3.54 -5.32
N ALA A 488 21.48 -3.32 -4.49
CA ALA A 488 21.40 -3.85 -3.13
C ALA A 488 21.55 -5.38 -3.04
N LEU A 489 21.23 -6.15 -4.08
CA LEU A 489 21.43 -7.61 -4.09
C LEU A 489 22.87 -8.02 -4.37
N ARG A 490 23.67 -7.17 -5.01
CA ARG A 490 25.09 -7.43 -5.33
C ARG A 490 26.06 -6.83 -4.32
N MET A 491 25.69 -5.72 -3.69
CA MET A 491 26.54 -5.04 -2.72
C MET A 491 26.64 -5.79 -1.38
N ASN A 492 27.76 -5.65 -0.67
CA ASN A 492 27.85 -6.07 0.72
C ASN A 492 27.32 -4.94 1.63
N TRP A 493 26.18 -5.16 2.31
CA TRP A 493 25.57 -4.14 3.16
C TRP A 493 26.45 -3.73 4.35
N GLN A 494 27.41 -4.57 4.75
CA GLN A 494 28.36 -4.22 5.82
C GLN A 494 29.34 -3.11 5.42
N ASP A 495 29.52 -2.87 4.12
CA ASP A 495 30.35 -1.76 3.63
C ASP A 495 29.65 -0.40 3.84
N ILE A 496 28.33 -0.42 4.09
CA ILE A 496 27.49 0.77 4.31
C ILE A 496 27.25 0.98 5.80
N ILE A 497 26.81 -0.08 6.51
CA ILE A 497 26.61 -0.05 7.96
C ILE A 497 27.00 -1.39 8.58
N ALA A 498 27.82 -1.33 9.63
CA ALA A 498 28.15 -2.51 10.43
C ALA A 498 26.87 -3.09 11.04
N LYS A 499 26.66 -4.39 10.89
CA LYS A 499 25.43 -5.07 11.36
C LYS A 499 25.23 -4.95 12.88
N GLU A 500 26.30 -4.77 13.65
CA GLU A 500 26.26 -4.59 15.10
C GLU A 500 25.74 -3.20 15.50
N LYS A 501 25.79 -2.23 14.58
CA LYS A 501 25.25 -0.88 14.77
C LYS A 501 23.82 -0.76 14.29
N LEU A 502 23.38 -1.62 13.36
CA LEU A 502 22.05 -1.54 12.76
C LEU A 502 20.96 -2.02 13.73
N ASN A 503 19.85 -1.29 13.81
CA ASN A 503 18.68 -1.69 14.61
C ASN A 503 17.54 -2.21 13.74
N TYR A 504 17.23 -1.50 12.66
CA TYR A 504 16.03 -1.78 11.85
C TYR A 504 16.32 -1.81 10.35
N ILE A 505 15.72 -2.79 9.67
CA ILE A 505 15.63 -2.82 8.21
C ILE A 505 14.16 -2.62 7.83
N MET A 506 13.87 -1.70 6.94
CA MET A 506 12.51 -1.45 6.47
C MET A 506 12.50 -1.07 5.00
N GLY A 507 11.39 -1.28 4.29
CA GLY A 507 11.28 -0.80 2.92
C GLY A 507 10.22 -1.52 2.10
N ASN A 508 10.15 -1.13 0.83
CA ASN A 508 9.25 -1.69 -0.17
C ASN A 508 10.04 -2.12 -1.41
N PRO A 509 10.71 -3.29 -1.39
CA PRO A 509 11.54 -3.72 -2.50
C PRO A 509 10.70 -4.12 -3.73
N PRO A 510 11.29 -4.16 -4.94
CA PRO A 510 10.54 -4.28 -6.19
C PRO A 510 9.84 -5.63 -6.39
N PHE A 511 8.58 -5.60 -6.87
CA PHE A 511 7.77 -6.80 -7.14
C PHE A 511 7.84 -7.20 -8.61
N ILE A 512 8.52 -8.30 -8.91
CA ILE A 512 8.67 -8.79 -10.29
C ILE A 512 8.51 -10.31 -10.29
N GLY A 513 7.34 -10.75 -10.75
CA GLY A 513 7.02 -12.18 -10.82
C GLY A 513 8.01 -12.94 -11.70
N ALA A 514 8.28 -14.21 -11.36
CA ALA A 514 9.37 -14.99 -11.94
C ALA A 514 9.43 -15.05 -13.48
N ARG A 515 8.27 -14.96 -14.14
CA ARG A 515 8.13 -15.00 -15.60
C ARG A 515 8.42 -13.66 -16.29
N LEU A 516 8.38 -12.56 -15.54
CA LEU A 516 8.56 -11.18 -16.01
C LEU A 516 9.99 -10.67 -15.80
N MET A 517 10.76 -11.28 -14.88
CA MET A 517 12.14 -10.91 -14.64
C MET A 517 13.01 -10.94 -15.90
N ASN A 518 13.86 -9.92 -16.04
CA ASN A 518 14.87 -9.84 -17.08
C ASN A 518 16.05 -10.80 -16.78
N LYS A 519 17.10 -10.76 -17.61
CA LYS A 519 18.26 -11.67 -17.45
C LYS A 519 19.04 -11.37 -16.17
N ASP A 520 19.32 -10.10 -15.91
CA ASP A 520 20.15 -9.67 -14.78
C ASP A 520 19.46 -9.94 -13.44
N GLN A 521 18.16 -9.68 -13.36
CA GLN A 521 17.34 -10.00 -12.17
C GLN A 521 17.29 -11.51 -11.89
N LYS A 522 17.27 -12.35 -12.94
CA LYS A 522 17.36 -13.82 -12.76
C LYS A 522 18.72 -14.26 -12.27
N GLU A 523 19.79 -13.60 -12.72
CA GLU A 523 21.14 -13.83 -12.21
C GLU A 523 21.22 -13.45 -10.73
N ASP A 524 20.66 -12.29 -10.35
CA ASP A 524 20.60 -11.87 -8.95
C ASP A 524 19.86 -12.89 -8.07
N VAL A 525 18.71 -13.41 -8.52
CA VAL A 525 17.98 -14.50 -7.82
C VAL A 525 18.85 -15.75 -7.67
N ASN A 526 19.54 -16.19 -8.73
CA ASN A 526 20.39 -17.37 -8.66
C ASN A 526 21.55 -17.19 -7.69
N ASN A 527 22.14 -15.99 -7.64
CA ASN A 527 23.26 -15.67 -6.75
C ASN A 527 22.82 -15.59 -5.29
N ILE A 528 21.69 -14.95 -5.00
CA ILE A 528 21.16 -14.81 -3.62
C ILE A 528 20.71 -16.16 -3.04
N PHE A 529 20.15 -17.02 -3.87
CA PHE A 529 19.63 -18.31 -3.46
C PHE A 529 20.52 -19.48 -3.92
N ASP A 530 21.84 -19.29 -3.94
CA ASP A 530 22.77 -20.34 -4.33
C ASP A 530 22.55 -21.62 -3.50
N GLY A 531 22.56 -22.77 -4.19
CA GLY A 531 22.27 -24.08 -3.62
C GLY A 531 20.79 -24.37 -3.28
N TRP A 532 19.86 -23.42 -3.44
CA TRP A 532 18.44 -23.65 -3.17
C TRP A 532 17.71 -24.29 -4.36
N LYS A 533 16.73 -25.14 -4.06
CA LYS A 533 15.91 -25.82 -5.07
C LYS A 533 14.66 -25.01 -5.38
N SER A 534 14.14 -25.13 -6.60
CA SER A 534 12.83 -24.58 -7.01
C SER A 534 12.69 -23.06 -6.97
N ILE A 535 13.81 -22.32 -6.96
CA ILE A 535 13.83 -20.84 -6.88
C ILE A 535 13.24 -20.14 -8.11
N GLY A 536 13.14 -20.84 -9.25
CA GLY A 536 12.64 -20.29 -10.51
C GLY A 536 11.17 -19.85 -10.53
N ASN A 537 10.45 -20.01 -9.43
CA ASN A 537 9.07 -19.53 -9.23
C ASN A 537 8.96 -18.43 -8.16
N LEU A 538 10.06 -18.05 -7.48
CA LEU A 538 10.05 -16.96 -6.51
C LEU A 538 9.89 -15.61 -7.20
N ASP A 539 9.16 -14.70 -6.55
CA ASP A 539 9.13 -13.29 -6.94
C ASP A 539 10.45 -12.62 -6.57
N TYR A 540 10.88 -11.64 -7.37
CA TYR A 540 12.15 -10.93 -7.18
C TYR A 540 12.32 -10.33 -5.77
N VAL A 541 11.22 -9.85 -5.16
CA VAL A 541 11.20 -9.32 -3.78
C VAL A 541 11.70 -10.33 -2.73
N SER A 542 11.60 -11.63 -3.02
CA SER A 542 12.07 -12.70 -2.14
C SER A 542 13.57 -12.58 -1.82
N CYS A 543 14.37 -12.01 -2.73
CA CYS A 543 15.81 -11.82 -2.53
C CYS A 543 16.12 -10.93 -1.32
N TRP A 544 15.31 -9.89 -1.08
CA TRP A 544 15.50 -9.00 0.05
C TRP A 544 15.20 -9.69 1.39
N TYR A 545 14.21 -10.58 1.44
CA TYR A 545 13.98 -11.38 2.65
C TYR A 545 15.17 -12.27 2.99
N LYS A 546 15.74 -12.95 1.99
CA LYS A 546 16.92 -13.80 2.20
C LYS A 546 18.11 -12.96 2.63
N LYS A 547 18.36 -11.85 1.94
CA LYS A 547 19.51 -10.98 2.24
C LYS A 547 19.41 -10.32 3.61
N SER A 548 18.23 -9.83 4.00
CA SER A 548 17.98 -9.33 5.36
C SER A 548 18.18 -10.44 6.40
N ALA A 549 17.62 -11.64 6.18
CA ALA A 549 17.79 -12.76 7.11
C ALA A 549 19.25 -13.17 7.33
N ASP A 550 20.07 -13.10 6.28
CA ASP A 550 21.52 -13.34 6.36
C ASP A 550 22.24 -12.23 7.12
N PHE A 551 21.91 -10.97 6.82
CA PHE A 551 22.50 -9.79 7.46
C PHE A 551 22.20 -9.75 8.97
N MET A 552 21.02 -10.22 9.37
CA MET A 552 20.58 -10.30 10.77
C MET A 552 21.30 -11.38 11.59
N TYR A 553 22.11 -12.24 10.98
CA TYR A 553 22.76 -13.36 11.69
C TYR A 553 23.64 -12.87 12.85
N ASN A 554 23.35 -13.39 14.05
CA ASN A 554 23.96 -13.00 15.34
C ASN A 554 23.78 -11.52 15.72
N THR A 555 22.61 -10.94 15.41
CA THR A 555 22.25 -9.56 15.79
C THR A 555 20.84 -9.50 16.38
N PHE A 556 20.45 -8.33 16.89
CA PHE A 556 19.08 -8.02 17.33
C PHE A 556 18.28 -7.20 16.30
N ILE A 557 18.76 -7.15 15.05
CA ILE A 557 18.08 -6.41 13.99
C ILE A 557 16.65 -6.94 13.82
N LYS A 558 15.67 -6.03 13.77
CA LYS A 558 14.28 -6.34 13.39
C LYS A 558 14.03 -5.80 11.98
N THR A 559 13.30 -6.55 11.16
CA THR A 559 13.03 -6.18 9.77
C THR A 559 11.53 -6.12 9.50
N ALA A 560 11.05 -5.17 8.71
CA ALA A 560 9.72 -5.25 8.12
C ALA A 560 9.71 -4.81 6.65
N LEU A 561 9.20 -5.67 5.77
CA LEU A 561 9.17 -5.41 4.33
C LEU A 561 7.74 -5.49 3.78
N VAL A 562 7.43 -4.57 2.87
CA VAL A 562 6.24 -4.66 2.00
C VAL A 562 6.54 -5.64 0.87
N SER A 563 5.55 -6.44 0.47
CA SER A 563 5.72 -7.41 -0.62
C SER A 563 4.41 -7.79 -1.30
N THR A 564 4.52 -8.30 -2.53
CA THR A 564 3.39 -9.01 -3.15
C THR A 564 2.91 -10.14 -2.24
N ASN A 565 1.60 -10.27 -2.10
CA ASN A 565 0.96 -11.35 -1.33
C ASN A 565 1.31 -12.75 -1.84
N SER A 566 1.89 -12.88 -3.05
CA SER A 566 2.26 -14.17 -3.62
C SER A 566 3.37 -14.89 -2.85
N ILE A 567 4.21 -14.18 -2.08
CA ILE A 567 5.27 -14.82 -1.27
C ILE A 567 4.72 -15.61 -0.08
N THR A 568 3.48 -15.35 0.34
CA THR A 568 2.78 -16.06 1.42
C THR A 568 1.68 -17.00 0.89
N GLN A 569 1.72 -17.32 -0.41
CA GLN A 569 0.71 -18.15 -1.07
C GLN A 569 1.33 -19.18 -2.03
N GLY A 570 0.65 -20.33 -2.19
CA GLY A 570 1.00 -21.31 -3.21
C GLY A 570 2.42 -21.90 -3.11
N GLU A 571 3.08 -22.05 -4.26
CA GLU A 571 4.37 -22.74 -4.38
C GLU A 571 5.57 -21.94 -3.84
N ALA A 572 5.42 -20.62 -3.66
CA ALA A 572 6.49 -19.78 -3.14
C ALA A 572 6.76 -20.04 -1.65
N VAL A 573 5.71 -20.35 -0.88
CA VAL A 573 5.78 -20.48 0.59
C VAL A 573 6.81 -21.51 1.07
N PRO A 574 6.73 -22.80 0.68
CA PRO A 574 7.71 -23.79 1.11
C PRO A 574 9.11 -23.50 0.56
N THR A 575 9.22 -22.84 -0.59
CA THR A 575 10.51 -22.56 -1.24
C THR A 575 11.26 -21.44 -0.53
N LEU A 576 10.57 -20.36 -0.15
CA LEU A 576 11.15 -19.21 0.52
C LEU A 576 11.23 -19.41 2.02
N TRP A 577 10.11 -19.71 2.66
CA TRP A 577 9.99 -19.57 4.12
C TRP A 577 10.49 -20.77 4.88
N LYS A 578 10.38 -21.99 4.36
CA LYS A 578 10.85 -23.17 5.09
C LYS A 578 12.34 -23.06 5.46
N PRO A 579 13.27 -22.78 4.52
CA PRO A 579 14.68 -22.63 4.89
C PRO A 579 14.95 -21.40 5.77
N LEU A 580 14.20 -20.30 5.60
CA LEU A 580 14.36 -19.11 6.45
C LEU A 580 13.94 -19.37 7.89
N PHE A 581 12.80 -20.02 8.10
CA PHE A 581 12.33 -20.42 9.43
C PHE A 581 13.29 -21.45 10.06
N ASP A 582 13.77 -22.43 9.28
CA ASP A 582 14.78 -23.40 9.73
C ASP A 582 16.09 -22.70 10.15
N SER A 583 16.44 -21.58 9.50
CA SER A 583 17.60 -20.76 9.87
C SER A 583 17.40 -19.95 11.16
N GLY A 584 16.19 -19.92 11.73
CA GLY A 584 15.85 -19.22 12.97
C GLY A 584 15.09 -17.91 12.80
N ILE A 585 14.60 -17.60 11.59
CA ILE A 585 13.69 -16.46 11.37
C ILE A 585 12.31 -16.77 11.92
N GLN A 586 11.65 -15.78 12.50
CA GLN A 586 10.23 -15.82 12.81
C GLN A 586 9.55 -14.50 12.47
N PHE A 587 8.23 -14.54 12.30
CA PHE A 587 7.41 -13.35 12.14
C PHE A 587 7.04 -12.77 13.50
N ASP A 588 7.16 -11.46 13.65
CA ASP A 588 6.82 -10.69 14.86
C ASP A 588 5.43 -10.04 14.69
N PHE A 589 5.15 -9.54 13.48
CA PHE A 589 3.83 -9.05 13.08
C PHE A 589 3.60 -9.24 11.58
N ALA A 590 2.35 -9.19 11.14
CA ALA A 590 2.05 -9.17 9.71
C ALA A 590 0.71 -8.49 9.38
N TYR A 591 0.67 -7.78 8.25
CA TYR A 591 -0.56 -7.38 7.59
C TYR A 591 -0.94 -8.40 6.54
N ARG A 592 -2.16 -8.94 6.66
CA ARG A 592 -2.76 -9.81 5.63
C ARG A 592 -3.05 -9.00 4.36
N THR A 593 -3.39 -9.70 3.29
CA THR A 593 -3.58 -9.10 1.97
C THR A 593 -4.50 -7.87 2.01
N PHE A 594 -3.96 -6.73 1.56
CA PHE A 594 -4.69 -5.50 1.28
C PHE A 594 -4.34 -5.00 -0.13
N ILE A 595 -5.14 -4.07 -0.64
CA ILE A 595 -4.90 -3.45 -1.96
C ILE A 595 -3.97 -2.26 -1.75
N TRP A 596 -2.86 -2.25 -2.48
CA TRP A 596 -1.94 -1.12 -2.52
C TRP A 596 -2.47 -0.07 -3.50
N ASP A 597 -3.16 0.95 -2.98
CA ASP A 597 -3.55 2.11 -3.78
C ASP A 597 -2.39 3.11 -3.78
N SER A 598 -1.63 3.16 -4.88
CA SER A 598 -0.75 4.29 -5.15
C SER A 598 -1.59 5.41 -5.78
N GLU A 599 -1.53 6.63 -5.23
CA GLU A 599 -2.27 7.85 -5.65
C GLU A 599 -2.00 8.36 -7.09
N ALA A 600 -1.32 7.58 -7.91
CA ALA A 600 -1.05 7.94 -9.30
C ALA A 600 -2.26 7.74 -10.21
N SER A 601 -2.31 8.53 -11.29
CA SER A 601 -3.34 8.55 -12.34
C SER A 601 -3.61 7.20 -13.03
N THR A 602 -2.76 6.18 -12.84
CA THR A 602 -2.97 4.81 -13.32
C THR A 602 -2.90 3.81 -12.15
N LYS A 603 -4.06 3.55 -11.53
CA LYS A 603 -4.20 2.60 -10.41
C LYS A 603 -3.89 1.16 -10.83
N ALA A 604 -2.65 0.72 -10.67
CA ALA A 604 -2.34 -0.70 -10.69
C ALA A 604 -2.72 -1.28 -9.32
N HIS A 605 -3.86 -1.98 -9.23
CA HIS A 605 -4.24 -2.69 -8.00
C HIS A 605 -3.31 -3.90 -7.79
N VAL A 606 -2.23 -3.67 -7.04
CA VAL A 606 -1.34 -4.72 -6.55
C VAL A 606 -1.83 -5.13 -5.16
N HIS A 607 -1.82 -6.43 -4.89
CA HIS A 607 -2.20 -6.97 -3.60
C HIS A 607 -0.94 -7.22 -2.77
N CYS A 608 -0.83 -6.54 -1.64
CA CYS A 608 0.37 -6.53 -0.82
C CYS A 608 0.13 -7.19 0.54
N VAL A 609 1.23 -7.58 1.17
CA VAL A 609 1.35 -7.96 2.58
C VAL A 609 2.49 -7.15 3.18
N ILE A 610 2.48 -6.98 4.51
CA ILE A 610 3.62 -6.46 5.26
C ILE A 610 4.02 -7.55 6.24
N ILE A 611 5.31 -7.86 6.31
CA ILE A 611 5.82 -8.92 7.18
C ILE A 611 6.95 -8.33 8.02
N GLY A 612 6.71 -8.20 9.32
CA GLY A 612 7.73 -7.95 10.32
C GLY A 612 8.34 -9.26 10.80
N PHE A 613 9.67 -9.38 10.76
CA PHE A 613 10.39 -10.59 11.11
C PHE A 613 11.73 -10.30 11.79
N SER A 614 12.12 -11.21 12.68
CA SER A 614 13.34 -11.12 13.45
C SER A 614 13.97 -12.50 13.66
N ARG A 615 15.15 -12.51 14.30
CA ARG A 615 15.76 -13.71 14.90
C ARG A 615 15.63 -13.70 16.43
N ASP A 616 14.95 -12.70 16.99
CA ASP A 616 14.69 -12.66 18.43
C ASP A 616 13.80 -13.84 18.79
N ARG A 617 14.18 -14.66 19.76
CA ARG A 617 13.39 -15.83 20.22
C ARG A 617 12.60 -15.53 21.49
N SER A 618 12.58 -14.27 21.93
CA SER A 618 11.77 -13.86 23.06
C SER A 618 10.30 -14.23 22.81
N LYS A 619 9.64 -14.80 23.82
CA LYS A 619 8.21 -15.13 23.74
C LYS A 619 7.41 -13.87 23.99
N HIS A 620 7.24 -13.05 22.96
CA HIS A 620 6.27 -11.96 22.95
C HIS A 620 5.06 -12.36 22.10
N LEU A 621 3.88 -11.85 22.47
CA LEU A 621 2.68 -12.02 21.68
C LEU A 621 2.84 -11.26 20.36
N LYS A 622 2.41 -11.88 19.25
CA LYS A 622 2.56 -11.35 17.90
C LYS A 622 1.30 -10.61 17.46
N LYS A 623 1.42 -9.65 16.54
CA LYS A 623 0.29 -8.86 16.03
C LYS A 623 -0.04 -9.26 14.58
N LEU A 624 -1.25 -9.75 14.33
CA LEU A 624 -1.75 -10.06 13.00
C LEU A 624 -2.86 -9.06 12.63
N TYR A 625 -2.62 -8.27 11.59
CA TYR A 625 -3.53 -7.24 11.10
C TYR A 625 -4.35 -7.77 9.92
N SER A 626 -5.68 -7.62 9.98
CA SER A 626 -6.58 -7.90 8.85
C SER A 626 -6.71 -6.68 7.92
N ASN A 627 -7.32 -6.90 6.75
CA ASN A 627 -7.51 -5.86 5.73
C ASN A 627 -8.35 -4.66 6.19
N ASP A 628 -9.15 -4.82 7.25
CA ASP A 628 -9.94 -3.77 7.89
C ASP A 628 -9.22 -3.17 9.11
N ASN A 629 -7.88 -3.27 9.15
CA ASN A 629 -7.00 -2.79 10.22
C ASN A 629 -7.31 -3.35 11.63
N ARG A 630 -8.15 -4.39 11.76
CA ARG A 630 -8.33 -5.05 13.06
C ARG A 630 -7.06 -5.81 13.44
N VAL A 631 -6.65 -5.63 14.69
CA VAL A 631 -5.47 -6.28 15.26
C VAL A 631 -5.89 -7.52 16.02
N GLN A 632 -5.25 -8.65 15.72
CA GLN A 632 -5.36 -9.89 16.49
C GLN A 632 -4.03 -10.16 17.18
N ILE A 633 -4.09 -10.35 18.50
CA ILE A 633 -2.95 -10.80 19.29
C ILE A 633 -2.90 -12.33 19.22
N VAL A 634 -1.77 -12.87 18.76
CA VAL A 634 -1.63 -14.29 18.40
C VAL A 634 -0.34 -14.89 18.92
N ASP A 635 -0.35 -16.20 19.17
CA ASP A 635 0.81 -16.93 19.69
C ASP A 635 1.85 -17.20 18.61
N ASN A 636 1.40 -17.45 17.38
CA ASN A 636 2.28 -17.63 16.22
C ASN A 636 1.70 -16.95 14.97
N ILE A 637 2.58 -16.62 14.01
CA ILE A 637 2.20 -16.28 12.64
C ILE A 637 3.02 -17.17 11.73
N ASN A 638 2.35 -18.08 11.02
CA ASN A 638 3.04 -18.96 10.08
C ASN A 638 3.26 -18.30 8.71
N ALA A 639 3.94 -19.01 7.81
CA ALA A 639 4.28 -18.52 6.47
C ALA A 639 3.08 -18.23 5.54
N TYR A 640 1.85 -18.60 5.94
CA TYR A 640 0.59 -18.28 5.26
C TYR A 640 -0.17 -17.12 5.94
N LEU A 641 0.45 -16.45 6.92
CA LEU A 641 -0.12 -15.37 7.75
C LEU A 641 -1.36 -15.82 8.54
N LEU A 642 -1.27 -17.01 9.13
CA LEU A 642 -2.30 -17.60 9.98
C LEU A 642 -1.75 -17.86 11.39
N ASN A 643 -2.63 -17.77 12.39
CA ASN A 643 -2.33 -18.17 13.77
C ASN A 643 -2.35 -19.69 13.92
N LEU A 644 -1.30 -20.34 13.40
CA LEU A 644 -1.12 -21.79 13.38
C LEU A 644 0.37 -22.13 13.50
N ASP A 645 0.69 -23.40 13.73
CA ASP A 645 2.06 -23.91 13.65
C ASP A 645 2.69 -23.71 12.26
N ASN A 646 4.03 -23.72 12.23
CA ASN A 646 4.82 -23.59 11.00
C ASN A 646 4.78 -24.89 10.19
N ILE A 647 3.71 -25.07 9.43
CA ILE A 647 3.47 -26.22 8.55
C ILE A 647 3.64 -25.76 7.11
N PHE A 648 4.42 -26.48 6.31
CA PHE A 648 4.72 -26.12 4.92
C PHE A 648 4.11 -27.12 3.94
N ILE A 649 3.33 -26.59 2.98
CA ILE A 649 2.67 -27.40 1.94
C ILE A 649 3.55 -27.44 0.69
N GLU A 650 4.30 -28.53 0.54
CA GLU A 650 5.26 -28.68 -0.56
C GLU A 650 4.58 -29.09 -1.88
N ASN A 651 5.25 -28.78 -2.99
CA ASN A 651 4.79 -29.19 -4.31
C ASN A 651 4.78 -30.72 -4.42
N ARG A 652 3.63 -31.30 -4.78
CA ARG A 652 3.47 -32.74 -4.93
C ARG A 652 2.83 -33.09 -6.26
N THR A 653 3.36 -34.08 -6.97
CA THR A 653 2.85 -34.51 -8.30
C THR A 653 1.77 -35.59 -8.23
N LYS A 654 1.66 -36.32 -7.12
CA LYS A 654 0.64 -37.36 -6.87
C LYS A 654 -0.13 -37.06 -5.58
N PRO A 655 -1.42 -37.41 -5.44
CA PRO A 655 -2.15 -37.20 -4.20
C PRO A 655 -1.50 -37.87 -2.99
N ILE A 656 -1.57 -37.21 -1.82
CA ILE A 656 -1.05 -37.74 -0.56
C ILE A 656 -1.90 -38.91 -0.05
N CYS A 657 -3.22 -38.84 -0.29
CA CYS A 657 -4.20 -39.89 -0.02
C CYS A 657 -4.48 -40.74 -1.27
N ASN A 658 -5.08 -41.92 -1.08
CA ASN A 658 -5.47 -42.81 -2.18
C ASN A 658 -6.76 -42.33 -2.87
N VAL A 659 -6.64 -41.33 -3.74
CA VAL A 659 -7.74 -40.73 -4.51
C VAL A 659 -7.37 -40.60 -5.99
N PRO A 660 -8.35 -40.42 -6.91
CA PRO A 660 -8.06 -40.31 -8.33
C PRO A 660 -7.04 -39.22 -8.66
N THR A 661 -6.19 -39.47 -9.65
CA THR A 661 -5.21 -38.48 -10.08
C THR A 661 -5.88 -37.31 -10.80
N ILE A 662 -5.40 -36.11 -10.52
CA ILE A 662 -5.83 -34.88 -11.18
C ILE A 662 -4.82 -34.46 -12.28
N GLY A 663 -5.35 -34.08 -13.42
CA GLY A 663 -4.60 -33.58 -14.58
C GLY A 663 -4.91 -32.13 -14.90
N VAL A 664 -4.09 -31.52 -15.74
CA VAL A 664 -4.42 -30.24 -16.40
C VAL A 664 -5.18 -30.58 -17.69
N GLY A 665 -6.07 -29.71 -18.15
CA GLY A 665 -6.66 -29.86 -19.48
C GLY A 665 -5.64 -29.71 -20.62
N ASN A 666 -6.16 -29.70 -21.84
CA ASN A 666 -5.37 -29.65 -23.07
C ASN A 666 -4.67 -28.30 -23.26
N LYS A 667 -3.38 -28.33 -23.61
CA LYS A 667 -2.58 -27.12 -23.84
C LYS A 667 -2.12 -27.06 -25.31
N PRO A 668 -2.70 -26.22 -26.17
CA PRO A 668 -2.38 -26.25 -27.59
C PRO A 668 -1.04 -25.60 -27.94
N ILE A 669 -0.66 -24.46 -27.32
CA ILE A 669 0.51 -23.63 -27.72
C ILE A 669 0.50 -23.36 -29.23
N ASP A 670 -0.53 -22.68 -29.68
CA ASP A 670 -0.91 -22.55 -31.09
C ASP A 670 -1.05 -21.08 -31.56
N GLY A 671 -0.83 -20.11 -30.67
CA GLY A 671 -1.07 -18.70 -30.96
C GLY A 671 -2.55 -18.37 -31.21
N GLY A 672 -3.48 -19.22 -30.75
CA GLY A 672 -4.92 -19.08 -30.98
C GLY A 672 -5.41 -19.60 -32.34
N ASN A 673 -4.55 -20.21 -33.16
CA ASN A 673 -4.91 -20.66 -34.51
C ASN A 673 -5.86 -21.86 -34.55
N TYR A 674 -5.96 -22.64 -33.48
CA TYR A 674 -6.89 -23.76 -33.37
C TYR A 674 -8.12 -23.44 -32.53
N LEU A 675 -8.29 -22.21 -32.04
CA LEU A 675 -9.42 -21.82 -31.20
C LEU A 675 -10.35 -20.85 -31.92
N PHE A 676 -11.65 -21.11 -31.80
CA PHE A 676 -12.69 -20.40 -32.54
C PHE A 676 -13.88 -20.08 -31.63
N THR A 677 -14.47 -18.92 -31.84
CA THR A 677 -15.86 -18.65 -31.44
C THR A 677 -16.83 -19.45 -32.31
N LYS A 678 -18.10 -19.54 -31.89
CA LYS A 678 -19.14 -20.21 -32.68
C LYS A 678 -19.24 -19.64 -34.10
N LYS A 679 -19.26 -18.31 -34.22
CA LYS A 679 -19.36 -17.60 -35.50
C LYS A 679 -18.15 -17.88 -36.40
N GLU A 680 -16.93 -17.78 -35.86
CA GLU A 680 -15.71 -18.06 -36.62
C GLU A 680 -15.65 -19.52 -37.09
N MET A 681 -16.09 -20.48 -36.26
CA MET A 681 -16.19 -21.89 -36.66
C MET A 681 -17.18 -22.07 -37.81
N GLU A 682 -18.39 -21.51 -37.70
CA GLU A 682 -19.42 -21.63 -38.74
C GLU A 682 -18.97 -20.99 -40.07
N GLU A 683 -18.31 -19.84 -40.01
CA GLU A 683 -17.70 -19.19 -41.18
C GLU A 683 -16.55 -20.02 -41.76
N PHE A 684 -15.74 -20.66 -40.92
CA PHE A 684 -14.66 -21.55 -41.36
C PHE A 684 -15.21 -22.80 -42.06
N ILE A 685 -16.24 -23.43 -41.49
CA ILE A 685 -16.91 -24.60 -42.09
C ILE A 685 -17.56 -24.25 -43.43
N LYS A 686 -18.12 -23.03 -43.59
CA LYS A 686 -18.65 -22.58 -44.89
C LYS A 686 -17.57 -22.51 -45.96
N LYS A 687 -16.38 -22.03 -45.61
CA LYS A 687 -15.22 -21.96 -46.52
C LYS A 687 -14.63 -23.33 -46.81
N GLU A 688 -14.67 -24.22 -45.82
CA GLU A 688 -14.06 -25.55 -45.91
C GLU A 688 -14.92 -26.64 -45.25
N PRO A 689 -15.95 -27.15 -45.93
CA PRO A 689 -16.97 -28.03 -45.32
C PRO A 689 -16.44 -29.33 -44.72
N LEU A 690 -15.37 -29.89 -45.29
CA LEU A 690 -14.72 -31.12 -44.80
C LEU A 690 -14.12 -30.95 -43.39
N SER A 691 -13.85 -29.71 -42.97
CA SER A 691 -13.29 -29.41 -41.65
C SER A 691 -14.26 -29.71 -40.49
N LYS A 692 -15.57 -29.81 -40.77
CA LYS A 692 -16.64 -29.98 -39.76
C LYS A 692 -16.38 -31.16 -38.80
N LYS A 693 -15.84 -32.28 -39.29
CA LYS A 693 -15.59 -33.48 -38.47
C LYS A 693 -14.44 -33.32 -37.45
N TYR A 694 -13.59 -32.31 -37.63
CA TYR A 694 -12.43 -32.03 -36.78
C TYR A 694 -12.70 -30.96 -35.71
N PHE A 695 -13.83 -30.26 -35.80
CA PHE A 695 -14.24 -29.33 -34.76
C PHE A 695 -14.78 -30.07 -33.54
N LYS A 696 -14.24 -29.74 -32.36
CA LYS A 696 -14.71 -30.22 -31.06
C LYS A 696 -15.12 -29.04 -30.19
N LYS A 697 -16.12 -29.23 -29.34
CA LYS A 697 -16.45 -28.26 -28.30
C LYS A 697 -15.23 -28.07 -27.40
N TRP A 698 -14.99 -26.83 -27.01
CA TRP A 698 -13.86 -26.42 -26.19
C TRP A 698 -14.35 -25.66 -24.97
N ILE A 699 -13.86 -26.06 -23.79
CA ILE A 699 -14.27 -25.47 -22.52
C ILE A 699 -13.07 -25.12 -21.65
N GLY A 700 -12.94 -23.85 -21.28
CA GLY A 700 -12.00 -23.36 -20.27
C GLY A 700 -12.69 -22.85 -19.02
N SER A 701 -11.92 -22.24 -18.11
CA SER A 701 -12.44 -21.63 -16.88
C SER A 701 -13.56 -20.62 -17.18
N LYS A 702 -13.35 -19.76 -18.19
CA LYS A 702 -14.29 -18.70 -18.55
C LYS A 702 -15.55 -19.28 -19.17
N GLU A 703 -15.39 -20.18 -20.14
CA GLU A 703 -16.48 -20.88 -20.83
C GLU A 703 -17.36 -21.64 -19.82
N PHE A 704 -16.74 -22.42 -18.94
CA PHE A 704 -17.43 -23.24 -17.94
C PHE A 704 -18.22 -22.39 -16.94
N ILE A 705 -17.59 -21.36 -16.36
CA ILE A 705 -18.23 -20.52 -15.34
C ILE A 705 -19.39 -19.72 -15.96
N ASN A 706 -19.23 -19.20 -17.17
CA ASN A 706 -20.23 -18.34 -17.80
C ASN A 706 -21.22 -19.09 -18.70
N GLY A 707 -21.18 -20.43 -18.74
CA GLY A 707 -22.18 -21.25 -19.43
C GLY A 707 -22.17 -21.18 -20.96
N PHE A 708 -21.00 -20.98 -21.59
CA PHE A 708 -20.88 -20.99 -23.06
C PHE A 708 -19.74 -21.90 -23.53
N TYR A 709 -19.72 -22.21 -24.83
CA TYR A 709 -18.65 -23.00 -25.44
C TYR A 709 -17.86 -22.20 -26.47
N ARG A 710 -16.57 -22.50 -26.56
CA ARG A 710 -15.77 -22.24 -27.76
C ARG A 710 -15.63 -23.53 -28.55
N TYR A 711 -14.91 -23.45 -29.66
CA TYR A 711 -14.65 -24.59 -30.52
C TYR A 711 -13.17 -24.66 -30.81
N CYS A 712 -12.65 -25.88 -30.90
CA CYS A 712 -11.28 -26.12 -31.28
C CYS A 712 -11.21 -26.99 -32.52
N LEU A 713 -10.24 -26.71 -33.37
CA LEU A 713 -9.88 -27.54 -34.51
C LEU A 713 -8.85 -28.59 -34.03
N TRP A 714 -9.31 -29.82 -33.81
CA TRP A 714 -8.47 -30.90 -33.31
C TRP A 714 -8.06 -31.84 -34.44
N LEU A 715 -6.74 -31.93 -34.71
CA LEU A 715 -6.19 -32.61 -35.88
C LEU A 715 -5.31 -33.83 -35.55
N GLY A 716 -4.95 -34.09 -34.30
CA GLY A 716 -3.89 -35.03 -33.90
C GLY A 716 -3.92 -36.38 -34.64
N ASP A 717 -4.96 -37.18 -34.42
CA ASP A 717 -5.06 -38.53 -35.01
C ASP A 717 -5.69 -38.56 -36.41
N SER A 718 -5.66 -37.44 -37.12
CA SER A 718 -6.36 -37.30 -38.41
C SER A 718 -5.56 -37.88 -39.58
N ASN A 719 -6.26 -38.48 -40.54
CA ASN A 719 -5.62 -38.96 -41.77
C ASN A 719 -5.04 -37.79 -42.58
N ILE A 720 -3.73 -37.81 -42.81
CA ILE A 720 -2.98 -36.75 -43.53
C ILE A 720 -3.56 -36.49 -44.92
N SER A 721 -4.05 -37.52 -45.61
CA SER A 721 -4.65 -37.38 -46.94
C SER A 721 -5.94 -36.55 -46.93
N ASP A 722 -6.69 -36.56 -45.82
CA ASP A 722 -7.87 -35.70 -45.65
C ASP A 722 -7.46 -34.27 -45.33
N ILE A 723 -6.44 -34.07 -44.47
CA ILE A 723 -5.95 -32.74 -44.11
C ILE A 723 -5.41 -32.00 -45.34
N ARG A 724 -4.68 -32.70 -46.23
CA ARG A 724 -4.14 -32.09 -47.45
C ARG A 724 -5.21 -31.56 -48.42
N LYS A 725 -6.44 -32.08 -48.35
CA LYS A 725 -7.57 -31.61 -49.17
C LYS A 725 -8.22 -30.33 -48.64
N MET A 726 -7.74 -29.82 -47.51
CA MET A 726 -8.31 -28.72 -46.75
C MET A 726 -7.29 -27.56 -46.64
N PRO A 727 -7.19 -26.68 -47.66
CA PRO A 727 -6.19 -25.60 -47.69
C PRO A 727 -6.27 -24.63 -46.51
N TYR A 728 -7.47 -24.30 -46.01
CA TYR A 728 -7.61 -23.39 -44.87
C TYR A 728 -7.17 -24.04 -43.55
N VAL A 729 -7.44 -25.34 -43.35
CA VAL A 729 -6.89 -26.12 -42.23
C VAL A 729 -5.37 -26.16 -42.32
N MET A 730 -4.80 -26.46 -43.49
CA MET A 730 -3.34 -26.48 -43.70
C MET A 730 -2.69 -25.14 -43.39
N GLU A 731 -3.35 -24.03 -43.72
CA GLU A 731 -2.88 -22.70 -43.36
C GLU A 731 -2.82 -22.51 -41.84
N ARG A 732 -3.84 -22.96 -41.09
CA ARG A 732 -3.79 -22.95 -39.60
C ARG A 732 -2.62 -23.78 -39.07
N VAL A 733 -2.39 -24.97 -39.61
CA VAL A 733 -1.25 -25.83 -39.23
C VAL A 733 0.09 -25.12 -39.47
N ARG A 734 0.24 -24.40 -40.59
CA ARG A 734 1.43 -23.61 -40.91
C ARG A 734 1.64 -22.47 -39.91
N LEU A 735 0.57 -21.75 -39.57
CA LEU A 735 0.61 -20.66 -38.59
C LEU A 735 1.01 -21.16 -37.19
N VAL A 736 0.49 -22.31 -36.77
CA VAL A 736 0.88 -22.96 -35.51
C VAL A 736 2.36 -23.33 -35.51
N LYS A 737 2.84 -23.96 -36.59
CA LYS A 737 4.26 -24.30 -36.73
C LYS A 737 5.15 -23.06 -36.63
N ASN A 738 4.82 -22.01 -37.37
CA ASN A 738 5.59 -20.76 -37.38
C ASN A 738 5.61 -20.08 -36.01
N PHE A 739 4.45 -20.01 -35.34
CA PHE A 739 4.34 -19.49 -33.98
C PHE A 739 5.23 -20.25 -32.99
N ARG A 740 5.22 -21.59 -33.06
CA ARG A 740 6.04 -22.45 -32.19
C ARG A 740 7.54 -22.29 -32.47
N LEU A 741 7.96 -22.22 -33.73
CA LEU A 741 9.36 -21.99 -34.13
C LEU A 741 9.91 -20.64 -33.65
N ALA A 742 9.07 -19.60 -33.63
CA ALA A 742 9.44 -18.28 -33.13
C ALA A 742 9.62 -18.21 -31.59
N SER A 743 9.29 -19.28 -30.86
CA SER A 743 9.38 -19.29 -29.40
C SER A 743 10.83 -19.33 -28.88
N LYS A 744 11.11 -18.57 -27.81
CA LYS A 744 12.39 -18.66 -27.08
C LYS A 744 12.54 -19.98 -26.30
N SER A 745 11.44 -20.68 -26.02
CA SER A 745 11.42 -21.96 -25.28
C SER A 745 11.77 -23.14 -26.20
N LYS A 746 12.83 -23.89 -25.88
CA LYS A 746 13.24 -25.09 -26.64
C LYS A 746 12.10 -26.13 -26.74
N PRO A 747 11.44 -26.55 -25.64
CA PRO A 747 10.30 -27.47 -25.73
C PRO A 747 9.17 -27.00 -26.65
N THR A 748 8.94 -25.68 -26.73
CA THR A 748 7.93 -25.11 -27.63
C THR A 748 8.36 -25.19 -29.09
N ARG A 749 9.66 -24.99 -29.39
CA ARG A 749 10.19 -25.17 -30.75
C ARG A 749 10.18 -26.64 -31.17
N ASP A 750 10.48 -27.56 -30.25
CA ASP A 750 10.52 -28.99 -30.54
C ASP A 750 9.12 -29.52 -30.98
N ILE A 751 8.05 -29.06 -30.34
CA ILE A 751 6.67 -29.41 -30.74
C ILE A 751 6.20 -28.74 -32.05
N ALA A 752 7.01 -27.85 -32.66
CA ALA A 752 6.71 -27.33 -34.00
C ALA A 752 6.82 -28.43 -35.08
N ASN A 753 7.52 -29.53 -34.77
CA ASN A 753 7.64 -30.70 -35.64
C ASN A 753 6.37 -31.57 -35.68
N ILE A 754 5.48 -31.42 -34.70
CA ILE A 754 4.18 -32.10 -34.60
C ILE A 754 3.04 -31.08 -34.54
N PRO A 755 2.84 -30.25 -35.58
CA PRO A 755 1.92 -29.11 -35.51
C PRO A 755 0.44 -29.51 -35.46
N LEU A 756 0.09 -30.75 -35.81
CA LEU A 756 -1.29 -31.28 -35.72
C LEU A 756 -1.71 -31.59 -34.29
N HIS A 757 -0.74 -31.88 -33.42
CA HIS A 757 -0.94 -32.21 -32.02
C HIS A 757 -0.85 -30.97 -31.12
N PHE A 758 -1.52 -31.04 -29.97
CA PHE A 758 -1.35 -30.08 -28.89
C PHE A 758 -0.08 -30.41 -28.10
N HIS A 759 0.39 -29.48 -27.28
CA HIS A 759 1.54 -29.72 -26.41
C HIS A 759 1.20 -30.68 -25.25
N ILE A 760 0.03 -30.49 -24.64
CA ILE A 760 -0.51 -31.38 -23.62
C ILE A 760 -1.87 -31.85 -24.11
N GLU A 761 -2.04 -33.17 -24.14
CA GLU A 761 -3.27 -33.84 -24.54
C GLU A 761 -3.77 -34.68 -23.37
N ASN A 762 -4.88 -34.27 -22.78
CA ASN A 762 -5.57 -34.96 -21.72
C ASN A 762 -7.03 -35.13 -22.16
N MET A 763 -7.31 -36.29 -22.74
CA MET A 763 -8.57 -36.61 -23.40
C MET A 763 -9.27 -37.76 -22.65
N PRO A 764 -10.08 -37.48 -21.61
CA PRO A 764 -10.80 -38.51 -20.87
C PRO A 764 -11.71 -39.34 -21.79
N LYS A 765 -11.78 -40.65 -21.54
CA LYS A 765 -12.64 -41.58 -22.29
C LYS A 765 -14.07 -41.70 -21.74
N SER A 766 -14.32 -41.06 -20.60
CA SER A 766 -15.62 -41.02 -19.90
C SER A 766 -15.86 -39.63 -19.33
N THR A 767 -17.06 -39.40 -18.81
CA THR A 767 -17.37 -38.20 -18.04
C THR A 767 -16.33 -37.95 -16.95
N TYR A 768 -15.91 -36.70 -16.81
CA TYR A 768 -14.86 -36.28 -15.89
C TYR A 768 -15.29 -35.04 -15.10
N ILE A 769 -14.65 -34.83 -13.94
CA ILE A 769 -14.85 -33.62 -13.13
C ILE A 769 -13.97 -32.50 -13.67
N ILE A 770 -14.53 -31.31 -13.85
CA ILE A 770 -13.82 -30.08 -14.25
C ILE A 770 -13.70 -29.12 -13.06
N ILE A 771 -12.51 -28.56 -12.86
CA ILE A 771 -12.21 -27.57 -11.81
C ILE A 771 -11.59 -26.34 -12.48
N PRO A 772 -12.26 -25.18 -12.48
CA PRO A 772 -11.69 -23.93 -12.95
C PRO A 772 -10.36 -23.61 -12.28
N ARG A 773 -9.34 -23.28 -13.07
CA ARG A 773 -8.05 -22.86 -12.52
C ARG A 773 -8.14 -21.48 -11.89
N VAL A 774 -8.89 -20.56 -12.48
CA VAL A 774 -9.14 -19.23 -11.93
C VAL A 774 -10.62 -19.06 -11.62
N SER A 775 -10.92 -18.59 -10.41
CA SER A 775 -12.28 -18.23 -9.98
C SER A 775 -12.24 -17.04 -9.02
N SER A 776 -13.26 -16.19 -9.09
CA SER A 776 -13.40 -15.02 -8.22
C SER A 776 -13.38 -15.41 -6.74
N VAL A 777 -12.70 -14.59 -5.93
CA VAL A 777 -12.70 -14.71 -4.46
C VAL A 777 -14.08 -14.41 -3.83
N ASN A 778 -14.96 -13.70 -4.54
CA ASN A 778 -16.29 -13.34 -4.04
C ASN A 778 -17.25 -14.54 -3.99
N ARG A 779 -16.89 -15.66 -4.61
CA ARG A 779 -17.70 -16.89 -4.56
C ARG A 779 -17.36 -17.70 -3.32
N LYS A 780 -18.39 -18.13 -2.59
CA LYS A 780 -18.22 -19.04 -1.45
C LYS A 780 -17.64 -20.40 -1.86
N TYR A 781 -17.93 -20.88 -3.07
CA TYR A 781 -17.37 -22.12 -3.61
C TYR A 781 -16.83 -21.89 -5.02
N ILE A 782 -15.73 -22.55 -5.37
CA ILE A 782 -15.30 -22.63 -6.78
C ILE A 782 -16.34 -23.49 -7.51
N PRO A 783 -16.97 -22.99 -8.60
CA PRO A 783 -17.90 -23.80 -9.36
C PRO A 783 -17.15 -24.97 -10.00
N ILE A 784 -17.46 -26.19 -9.56
CA ILE A 784 -16.95 -27.46 -10.11
C ILE A 784 -18.13 -28.17 -10.79
N GLY A 785 -17.88 -29.05 -11.76
CA GLY A 785 -18.95 -29.84 -12.38
C GLY A 785 -18.46 -31.05 -13.15
N PHE A 786 -19.36 -31.69 -13.87
CA PHE A 786 -19.08 -32.84 -14.73
C PHE A 786 -19.13 -32.43 -16.20
N ILE A 787 -18.21 -32.96 -16.99
CA ILE A 787 -18.12 -32.73 -18.43
C ILE A 787 -18.07 -34.08 -19.17
N PRO A 788 -18.90 -34.27 -20.20
CA PRO A 788 -18.82 -35.43 -21.07
C PRO A 788 -17.50 -35.52 -21.85
N SER A 789 -17.05 -36.74 -22.18
CA SER A 789 -15.77 -37.00 -22.84
C SER A 789 -15.62 -36.40 -24.26
N GLU A 790 -16.73 -36.08 -24.93
CA GLU A 790 -16.71 -35.49 -26.27
C GLU A 790 -16.33 -34.00 -26.28
N ILE A 791 -16.32 -33.35 -25.11
CA ILE A 791 -15.95 -31.93 -24.95
C ILE A 791 -14.50 -31.87 -24.50
N LEU A 792 -13.69 -31.06 -25.18
CA LEU A 792 -12.28 -30.90 -24.84
C LEU A 792 -12.10 -29.74 -23.86
N SER A 793 -11.41 -29.99 -22.75
CA SER A 793 -11.08 -28.97 -21.76
C SER A 793 -9.72 -28.33 -22.02
N SER A 794 -9.61 -27.01 -21.85
CA SER A 794 -8.35 -26.26 -21.96
C SER A 794 -7.45 -26.38 -20.72
N ASP A 795 -6.18 -25.97 -20.82
CA ASP A 795 -5.25 -25.87 -19.70
C ASP A 795 -5.59 -24.78 -18.66
N SER A 796 -6.64 -24.00 -18.92
CA SER A 796 -7.23 -23.11 -17.93
C SER A 796 -8.13 -23.83 -16.90
N VAL A 797 -8.26 -25.16 -16.98
CA VAL A 797 -8.95 -25.97 -15.96
C VAL A 797 -8.09 -27.18 -15.57
N HIS A 798 -8.39 -27.75 -14.41
CA HIS A 798 -7.95 -29.08 -14.03
C HIS A 798 -9.08 -30.08 -14.26
N ILE A 799 -8.72 -31.32 -14.53
CA ILE A 799 -9.68 -32.40 -14.79
C ILE A 799 -9.33 -33.64 -13.96
N ILE A 800 -10.35 -34.33 -13.48
CA ILE A 800 -10.22 -35.61 -12.76
C ILE A 800 -11.04 -36.63 -13.54
N ASN A 801 -10.40 -37.69 -14.04
CA ASN A 801 -11.06 -38.74 -14.81
C ASN A 801 -11.88 -39.66 -13.87
N SER A 802 -13.02 -39.16 -13.42
CA SER A 802 -13.92 -39.78 -12.45
C SER A 802 -15.32 -39.18 -12.61
N ASN A 803 -16.34 -40.02 -12.54
CA ASN A 803 -17.75 -39.62 -12.46
C ASN A 803 -18.32 -39.72 -11.02
N SER A 804 -17.46 -39.92 -10.01
CA SER A 804 -17.88 -40.09 -8.62
C SER A 804 -18.49 -38.82 -8.02
N LEU A 805 -19.75 -38.94 -7.58
CA LEU A 805 -20.45 -37.90 -6.82
C LEU A 805 -19.79 -37.62 -5.46
N TYR A 806 -19.16 -38.62 -4.84
CA TYR A 806 -18.41 -38.44 -3.59
C TYR A 806 -17.24 -37.47 -3.77
N ASN A 807 -16.43 -37.68 -4.81
CA ASN A 807 -15.30 -36.79 -5.12
C ASN A 807 -15.79 -35.36 -5.40
N PHE A 808 -16.88 -35.22 -6.15
CA PHE A 808 -17.52 -33.93 -6.39
C PHE A 808 -17.97 -33.27 -5.08
N GLY A 809 -18.72 -33.98 -4.24
CA GLY A 809 -19.24 -33.46 -2.97
C GLY A 809 -18.15 -33.00 -2.00
N ILE A 810 -17.04 -33.75 -1.89
CA ILE A 810 -15.89 -33.33 -1.08
C ILE A 810 -15.27 -32.04 -1.65
N LEU A 811 -15.01 -31.98 -2.97
CA LEU A 811 -14.35 -30.84 -3.59
C LEU A 811 -15.20 -29.57 -3.63
N THR A 812 -16.53 -29.70 -3.54
CA THR A 812 -17.46 -28.57 -3.44
C THR A 812 -17.86 -28.24 -2.00
N SER A 813 -17.17 -28.79 -1.00
CA SER A 813 -17.47 -28.50 0.42
C SER A 813 -16.75 -27.26 0.96
N ASN A 814 -17.26 -26.71 2.05
CA ASN A 814 -16.60 -25.68 2.84
C ASN A 814 -15.23 -26.15 3.40
N VAL A 815 -15.07 -27.42 3.72
CA VAL A 815 -13.80 -28.01 4.20
C VAL A 815 -12.73 -27.92 3.11
N HIS A 816 -13.07 -28.32 1.88
CA HIS A 816 -12.13 -28.18 0.76
C HIS A 816 -11.87 -26.71 0.42
N MET A 817 -12.91 -25.87 0.46
CA MET A 817 -12.74 -24.44 0.24
C MET A 817 -11.87 -23.78 1.29
N ALA A 818 -11.98 -24.16 2.57
CA ALA A 818 -11.10 -23.67 3.65
C ALA A 818 -9.62 -23.99 3.35
N TRP A 819 -9.34 -25.22 2.91
CA TRP A 819 -8.01 -25.59 2.44
C TRP A 819 -7.55 -24.73 1.26
N VAL A 820 -8.39 -24.58 0.24
CA VAL A 820 -8.11 -23.75 -0.94
C VAL A 820 -7.78 -22.31 -0.52
N ARG A 821 -8.59 -21.67 0.34
CA ARG A 821 -8.37 -20.26 0.72
C ARG A 821 -7.03 -20.05 1.41
N SER A 822 -6.58 -21.03 2.19
CA SER A 822 -5.35 -20.96 2.97
C SER A 822 -4.08 -21.28 2.17
N VAL A 823 -4.10 -22.30 1.30
CA VAL A 823 -2.85 -22.79 0.66
C VAL A 823 -2.74 -22.46 -0.82
N CYS A 824 -3.85 -22.15 -1.48
CA CYS A 824 -3.88 -21.90 -2.92
C CYS A 824 -3.17 -20.60 -3.27
N GLY A 825 -2.45 -20.60 -4.39
CA GLY A 825 -1.96 -19.36 -4.99
C GLY A 825 -3.11 -18.46 -5.44
N ARG A 826 -2.86 -17.17 -5.61
CA ARG A 826 -3.84 -16.22 -6.14
C ARG A 826 -3.36 -15.59 -7.45
N LEU A 827 -4.31 -15.01 -8.19
CA LEU A 827 -4.05 -14.03 -9.23
C LEU A 827 -4.68 -12.72 -8.77
N LYS A 828 -3.85 -11.76 -8.33
CA LYS A 828 -4.30 -10.66 -7.46
C LYS A 828 -4.89 -11.23 -6.16
N SER A 829 -6.21 -11.25 -6.03
CA SER A 829 -6.93 -11.96 -4.94
C SER A 829 -7.72 -13.18 -5.40
N ASP A 830 -7.94 -13.37 -6.71
CA ASP A 830 -8.76 -14.48 -7.21
C ASP A 830 -8.06 -15.81 -7.00
N TYR A 831 -8.83 -16.86 -6.71
CA TYR A 831 -8.28 -18.20 -6.51
C TYR A 831 -7.58 -18.67 -7.78
N ARG A 832 -6.36 -19.20 -7.64
CA ARG A 832 -5.63 -19.86 -8.72
C ARG A 832 -5.36 -21.32 -8.37
N TYR A 833 -6.38 -22.16 -8.51
CA TYR A 833 -6.35 -23.57 -8.14
C TYR A 833 -5.12 -24.28 -8.74
N SER A 834 -4.38 -24.98 -7.88
CA SER A 834 -3.22 -25.78 -8.28
C SER A 834 -3.41 -27.22 -7.86
N LYS A 835 -3.30 -28.14 -8.82
CA LYS A 835 -3.29 -29.57 -8.50
C LYS A 835 -2.14 -29.95 -7.56
N ASN A 836 -0.97 -29.33 -7.71
CA ASN A 836 0.25 -29.73 -7.00
C ASN A 836 0.33 -29.20 -5.57
N ILE A 837 -0.39 -28.12 -5.27
CA ILE A 837 -0.42 -27.51 -3.93
C ILE A 837 -1.74 -27.79 -3.22
N VAL A 838 -2.86 -27.70 -3.92
CA VAL A 838 -4.19 -27.85 -3.31
C VAL A 838 -4.60 -29.31 -3.28
N TYR A 839 -4.97 -29.88 -4.44
CA TYR A 839 -5.58 -31.21 -4.53
C TYR A 839 -4.65 -32.31 -4.01
N ASN A 840 -3.40 -32.31 -4.47
CA ASN A 840 -2.46 -33.39 -4.14
C ASN A 840 -2.04 -33.39 -2.67
N ASN A 841 -2.16 -32.27 -1.95
CA ASN A 841 -1.87 -32.19 -0.52
C ASN A 841 -3.12 -32.16 0.36
N PHE A 842 -4.33 -32.12 -0.23
CA PHE A 842 -5.56 -32.07 0.55
C PHE A 842 -5.69 -33.33 1.42
N PRO A 843 -5.85 -33.21 2.75
CA PRO A 843 -6.05 -34.36 3.63
C PRO A 843 -7.45 -34.93 3.45
N TRP A 844 -7.60 -35.95 2.60
CA TRP A 844 -8.89 -36.62 2.40
C TRP A 844 -9.31 -37.44 3.63
N CYS A 845 -10.60 -37.41 3.96
CA CYS A 845 -11.20 -38.24 4.99
C CYS A 845 -11.38 -39.70 4.52
N ASN A 846 -11.57 -40.62 5.48
CA ASN A 846 -11.85 -42.04 5.24
C ASN A 846 -13.27 -42.38 5.73
N PRO A 847 -14.32 -42.11 4.94
CA PRO A 847 -15.70 -42.31 5.36
C PRO A 847 -16.09 -43.79 5.43
N THR A 848 -17.09 -44.10 6.26
CA THR A 848 -17.86 -45.35 6.15
C THR A 848 -18.72 -45.35 4.87
N ILE A 849 -19.26 -46.51 4.49
CA ILE A 849 -20.16 -46.63 3.32
C ILE A 849 -21.38 -45.73 3.46
N GLU A 850 -22.00 -45.68 4.64
CA GLU A 850 -23.17 -44.83 4.91
C GLU A 850 -22.84 -43.35 4.79
N GLN A 851 -21.71 -42.93 5.34
CA GLN A 851 -21.22 -41.55 5.24
C GLN A 851 -20.94 -41.15 3.78
N LYS A 852 -20.31 -42.05 3.01
CA LYS A 852 -20.07 -41.84 1.58
C LYS A 852 -21.38 -41.68 0.82
N ASN A 853 -22.36 -42.56 1.05
CA ASN A 853 -23.68 -42.48 0.42
C ASN A 853 -24.42 -41.18 0.78
N LYS A 854 -24.28 -40.70 2.03
CA LYS A 854 -24.84 -39.42 2.47
C LYS A 854 -24.24 -38.24 1.67
N ILE A 855 -22.91 -38.21 1.50
CA ILE A 855 -22.23 -37.18 0.70
C ILE A 855 -22.65 -37.26 -0.77
N GLU A 856 -22.77 -38.47 -1.34
CA GLU A 856 -23.22 -38.63 -2.73
C GLU A 856 -24.65 -38.11 -2.93
N LYS A 857 -25.54 -38.34 -1.95
CA LYS A 857 -26.90 -37.80 -1.97
C LYS A 857 -26.92 -36.26 -1.90
N THR A 858 -26.15 -35.65 -0.99
CA THR A 858 -26.10 -34.18 -0.87
C THR A 858 -25.38 -33.53 -2.06
N ALA A 859 -24.38 -34.20 -2.64
CA ALA A 859 -23.74 -33.81 -3.89
C ALA A 859 -24.74 -33.80 -5.06
N GLN A 860 -25.60 -34.81 -5.16
CA GLN A 860 -26.65 -34.85 -6.18
C GLN A 860 -27.64 -33.70 -6.01
N MET A 861 -28.02 -33.35 -4.77
CA MET A 861 -28.88 -32.20 -4.50
C MET A 861 -28.31 -30.88 -5.04
N ILE A 862 -26.98 -30.70 -5.03
CA ILE A 862 -26.32 -29.51 -5.62
C ILE A 862 -26.53 -29.49 -7.14
N LEU A 863 -26.38 -30.62 -7.82
CA LEU A 863 -26.60 -30.72 -9.25
C LEU A 863 -28.08 -30.50 -9.61
N ASP A 864 -28.99 -31.11 -8.85
CA ASP A 864 -30.43 -30.96 -9.05
C ASP A 864 -30.87 -29.51 -8.85
N ALA A 865 -30.34 -28.84 -7.82
CA ALA A 865 -30.64 -27.43 -7.56
C ALA A 865 -30.13 -26.51 -8.69
N ARG A 866 -28.97 -26.80 -9.29
CA ARG A 866 -28.48 -26.06 -10.48
C ARG A 866 -29.41 -26.26 -11.68
N ASN A 867 -29.93 -27.48 -11.87
CA ASN A 867 -30.80 -27.82 -13.00
C ASN A 867 -32.17 -27.12 -12.97
N LEU A 868 -32.59 -26.58 -11.82
CA LEU A 868 -33.80 -25.75 -11.71
C LEU A 868 -33.67 -24.40 -12.45
N TYR A 869 -32.45 -23.98 -12.79
CA TYR A 869 -32.16 -22.66 -13.38
C TYR A 869 -31.39 -22.79 -14.72
N PRO A 870 -32.01 -23.36 -15.77
CA PRO A 870 -31.31 -23.67 -17.03
C PRO A 870 -30.80 -22.44 -17.81
N ASN A 871 -31.34 -21.25 -17.52
CA ASN A 871 -30.94 -20.00 -18.18
C ASN A 871 -29.87 -19.21 -17.39
N ALA A 872 -29.48 -19.67 -16.20
CA ALA A 872 -28.47 -19.02 -15.37
C ALA A 872 -27.10 -19.68 -15.56
N SER A 873 -26.05 -18.88 -15.64
CA SER A 873 -24.68 -19.40 -15.66
C SER A 873 -24.22 -19.82 -14.26
N LEU A 874 -23.12 -20.58 -14.17
CA LEU A 874 -22.50 -20.85 -12.87
C LEU A 874 -21.95 -19.57 -12.22
N ALA A 875 -21.67 -18.52 -12.99
CA ALA A 875 -21.32 -17.22 -12.45
C ALA A 875 -22.48 -16.62 -11.65
N ASP A 876 -23.69 -16.65 -12.23
CA ASP A 876 -24.91 -16.11 -11.63
C ASP A 876 -25.37 -16.97 -10.44
N LEU A 877 -25.29 -18.29 -10.56
CA LEU A 877 -25.71 -19.21 -9.50
C LEU A 877 -24.79 -19.20 -8.27
N TYR A 878 -23.53 -18.79 -8.42
CA TYR A 878 -22.54 -18.79 -7.34
C TYR A 878 -22.10 -17.41 -6.88
N ASP A 879 -22.73 -16.35 -7.40
CA ASP A 879 -22.62 -15.02 -6.80
C ASP A 879 -23.43 -14.98 -5.49
N GLU A 880 -22.87 -14.35 -4.45
CA GLU A 880 -23.45 -14.39 -3.10
C GLU A 880 -24.83 -13.71 -3.03
N LEU A 881 -25.07 -12.68 -3.84
CA LEU A 881 -26.32 -11.93 -3.86
C LEU A 881 -27.41 -12.66 -4.65
N THR A 882 -27.04 -13.40 -5.70
CA THR A 882 -27.99 -14.07 -6.59
C THR A 882 -28.10 -15.59 -6.38
N MET A 883 -27.27 -16.21 -5.52
CA MET A 883 -27.32 -17.64 -5.26
C MET A 883 -28.72 -18.08 -4.77
N PRO A 884 -29.42 -18.96 -5.52
CA PRO A 884 -30.76 -19.40 -5.14
C PRO A 884 -30.80 -20.17 -3.82
N LYS A 885 -31.95 -20.11 -3.14
CA LYS A 885 -32.14 -20.72 -1.81
C LYS A 885 -31.93 -22.23 -1.84
N GLU A 886 -32.38 -22.89 -2.89
CA GLU A 886 -32.29 -24.33 -3.13
C GLU A 886 -30.82 -24.76 -3.24
N LEU A 887 -30.03 -24.01 -4.00
CA LEU A 887 -28.60 -24.26 -4.16
C LEU A 887 -27.84 -23.98 -2.87
N ARG A 888 -28.17 -22.88 -2.17
CA ARG A 888 -27.59 -22.54 -0.86
C ARG A 888 -27.85 -23.65 0.16
N LYS A 889 -29.09 -24.15 0.21
CA LYS A 889 -29.48 -25.26 1.09
C LYS A 889 -28.74 -26.55 0.72
N ALA A 890 -28.63 -26.88 -0.57
CA ALA A 890 -27.90 -28.06 -1.02
C ALA A 890 -26.42 -28.04 -0.60
N HIS A 891 -25.75 -26.88 -0.73
CA HIS A 891 -24.38 -26.71 -0.21
C HIS A 891 -24.31 -26.84 1.31
N GLN A 892 -25.24 -26.24 2.06
CA GLN A 892 -25.28 -26.37 3.52
C GLN A 892 -25.42 -27.82 3.97
N GLU A 893 -26.28 -28.61 3.33
CA GLU A 893 -26.42 -30.04 3.65
C GLU A 893 -25.16 -30.85 3.28
N ASN A 894 -24.53 -30.52 2.14
CA ASN A 894 -23.26 -31.14 1.76
C ASN A 894 -22.12 -30.78 2.73
N ASP A 895 -22.02 -29.52 3.14
CA ASP A 895 -21.03 -29.05 4.12
C ASP A 895 -21.20 -29.77 5.46
N LYS A 896 -22.44 -29.90 5.96
CA LYS A 896 -22.72 -30.67 7.18
C LYS A 896 -22.26 -32.12 7.04
N ALA A 897 -22.65 -32.79 5.96
CA ALA A 897 -22.29 -34.18 5.72
C ALA A 897 -20.77 -34.37 5.63
N VAL A 898 -20.06 -33.45 4.98
CA VAL A 898 -18.60 -33.52 4.89
C VAL A 898 -17.95 -33.23 6.25
N MET A 899 -18.33 -32.15 6.94
CA MET A 899 -17.79 -31.82 8.26
C MET A 899 -17.97 -32.96 9.28
N GLU A 900 -19.13 -33.60 9.30
CA GLU A 900 -19.40 -34.77 10.15
C GLU A 900 -18.42 -35.93 9.90
N VAL A 901 -18.06 -36.18 8.63
CA VAL A 901 -17.09 -37.22 8.27
C VAL A 901 -15.67 -36.88 8.73
N TYR A 902 -15.32 -35.59 8.77
CA TYR A 902 -14.06 -35.13 9.37
C TYR A 902 -14.10 -35.11 10.91
N GLY A 903 -15.27 -35.36 11.53
CA GLY A 903 -15.47 -35.21 12.97
C GLY A 903 -15.51 -33.75 13.43
N PHE A 904 -15.78 -32.81 12.50
CA PHE A 904 -15.82 -31.39 12.78
C PHE A 904 -17.22 -30.97 13.23
N ASP A 905 -17.28 -30.08 14.23
CA ASP A 905 -18.55 -29.51 14.69
C ASP A 905 -19.03 -28.43 13.71
N TRP A 906 -19.91 -28.81 12.78
CA TRP A 906 -20.45 -27.91 11.78
C TRP A 906 -21.25 -26.72 12.35
N ARG A 907 -21.69 -26.78 13.62
CA ARG A 907 -22.46 -25.70 14.24
C ARG A 907 -21.58 -24.57 14.76
N ASN A 908 -20.44 -24.92 15.35
CA ASN A 908 -19.62 -23.97 16.11
C ASN A 908 -18.21 -23.76 15.53
N MET A 909 -17.74 -24.67 14.67
CA MET A 909 -16.39 -24.57 14.11
C MET A 909 -16.34 -23.50 13.02
N ASN A 910 -15.43 -22.53 13.18
CA ASN A 910 -15.15 -21.53 12.16
C ASN A 910 -14.10 -22.02 11.14
N GLU A 911 -13.92 -21.26 10.06
CA GLU A 911 -12.99 -21.63 8.98
C GLU A 911 -11.54 -21.74 9.45
N ALA A 912 -11.07 -20.87 10.37
CA ALA A 912 -9.71 -20.93 10.88
C ALA A 912 -9.45 -22.21 11.68
N GLN A 913 -10.41 -22.64 12.50
CA GLN A 913 -10.35 -23.91 13.23
C GLN A 913 -10.36 -25.12 12.27
N CYS A 914 -11.18 -25.07 11.22
CA CYS A 914 -11.19 -26.10 10.17
C CYS A 914 -9.81 -26.23 9.49
N VAL A 915 -9.20 -25.10 9.12
CA VAL A 915 -7.84 -25.09 8.54
C VAL A 915 -6.81 -25.63 9.54
N ALA A 916 -6.91 -25.28 10.82
CA ALA A 916 -6.03 -25.79 11.86
C ALA A 916 -6.03 -27.32 11.92
N GLU A 917 -7.22 -27.93 11.96
CA GLU A 917 -7.36 -29.38 11.99
C GLU A 917 -6.88 -30.05 10.69
N LEU A 918 -7.19 -29.46 9.53
CA LEU A 918 -6.67 -29.94 8.24
C LEU A 918 -5.14 -29.90 8.19
N MET A 919 -4.52 -28.83 8.69
CA MET A 919 -3.05 -28.71 8.76
C MET A 919 -2.43 -29.78 9.68
N LYS A 920 -3.06 -30.06 10.84
CA LYS A 920 -2.65 -31.18 11.71
C LYS A 920 -2.79 -32.54 11.02
N MET A 921 -3.89 -32.76 10.28
CA MET A 921 -4.09 -33.99 9.50
C MET A 921 -3.04 -34.15 8.42
N TYR A 922 -2.75 -33.08 7.66
CA TYR A 922 -1.68 -33.04 6.66
C TYR A 922 -0.34 -33.45 7.29
N GLN A 923 0.04 -32.83 8.41
CA GLN A 923 1.31 -33.12 9.09
C GLN A 923 1.40 -34.59 9.52
N LYS A 924 0.33 -35.16 10.07
CA LYS A 924 0.26 -36.60 10.40
C LYS A 924 0.42 -37.51 9.18
N LEU A 925 -0.14 -37.13 8.03
CA LEU A 925 -0.01 -37.91 6.79
C LEU A 925 1.40 -37.85 6.20
N ILE A 926 2.12 -36.75 6.39
CA ILE A 926 3.52 -36.61 5.98
C ILE A 926 4.43 -37.46 6.87
N LEU A 927 4.23 -37.46 8.19
CA LEU A 927 5.07 -38.22 9.15
C LEU A 927 4.89 -39.74 9.08
N LYS A 928 3.79 -40.24 8.51
CA LYS A 928 3.52 -41.68 8.34
C LYS A 928 4.16 -42.28 7.08
N LYS A 929 4.75 -41.45 6.22
CA LYS A 929 5.53 -41.87 5.05
C LYS A 929 7.00 -41.77 5.38
#